data_AF-A0A937XAX4-F1
#
_entry.id   AF-A0A937XAX4-F1
#
_cell.length_a   1.000
_cell.length_b   1.000
_cell.length_c   1.000
_cell.angle_alpha   90.00
_cell.angle_beta   90.00
_cell.angle_gamma   90.00
#
_symmetry.space_group_name_H-M   'P 1'
#
loop_
_entity.id
_entity.type
_entity.pdbx_description
1 polymer ?
#
loop_
_entity_poly.entity_id
_entity_poly.type
_entity_poly.pdbx_seq_one_letter_code
_entity_poly.pdbx_strand_id
1 'polypeptide(L)'
;MSIFRFVPLRSGAVAALIGLLAAGCSEESGTRPVPGPNEQGFVLGDTAGVRLDLPAGGVYRDALSGMAFVFPEGAAGRLVRGEIVSGPERPWEGGRGLHLSFSGRQPVQARLPHTAGGCELVLCYGPAQGAWADGVRTRWSALPVADTLRAPAGDSLLVWLGVPGPAGGARCQAGSAHWFFEFAPGTAVADTLAAAKARARPLIARWLDALSPATRASCRARMEGDLPPAFYPDGLYYSGFARPCAGGGRAAARIGVGESPSRVRLARQLGYYFTHLLMGDEAFADLEASSPLDPGFGRYQFGRVGLIHDLACFHEHLLTGAIEGAGDPAQPALYFLPARPAPLPATTDVPSLQGYGVLLLHALTRQDSSMVSLTGEAVPLLPVGWDYARLAGGVIAAAGTNVDELRQAIATRLSTEGLGDRLALLAAATGWAYSAAATVTDTSAVPVPGATVRNVILVDGREFASAPQPFTADERGRAQMHPLFPGPSTLRVEMPGDTFAVALRRDWELPTNAPPQALTLVPWRQLDRLNKLRIAFDLAFAPGGSDTLPRATLRATLTMYAGDLVFAGDRITLPGRYAFPCDPGGTKDCWEIDSLRIAYSLLTGEVEELRFRLAEGRHPPTALRLRARPGAHASMLGCNQVFFAKLVQADAVRVGEVLDLSLADALGGAYTAADLVGGANMVQVYAYRG
;
A
#
# COMPACT_ATOMS: atom_id res chain seq x y z
N MET A 1 18.97 19.41 43.07
CA MET A 1 19.00 20.89 42.92
C MET A 1 19.88 21.22 41.72
N SER A 2 19.27 21.31 40.54
CA SER A 2 19.88 21.77 39.29
C SER A 2 18.77 22.44 38.49
N ILE A 3 18.92 23.74 38.26
CA ILE A 3 17.93 24.61 37.60
C ILE A 3 18.30 24.66 36.11
N PHE A 4 17.48 24.10 35.23
CA PHE A 4 17.56 24.36 33.79
C PHE A 4 16.78 25.65 33.49
N ARG A 5 17.49 26.70 33.08
CA ARG A 5 16.90 27.93 32.53
C ARG A 5 16.60 27.70 31.04
N PHE A 6 15.34 27.83 30.66
CA PHE A 6 14.97 28.00 29.25
C PHE A 6 15.36 29.41 28.81
N VAL A 7 16.21 29.49 27.78
CA VAL A 7 16.53 30.75 27.07
C VAL A 7 15.58 30.85 25.87
N PRO A 8 14.81 31.93 25.71
CA PRO A 8 13.96 32.10 24.54
C PRO A 8 14.85 32.38 23.32
N LEU A 9 14.77 31.50 22.33
CA LEU A 9 15.38 31.71 21.01
C LEU A 9 14.69 32.90 20.34
N ARG A 10 15.46 33.96 20.11
CA ARG A 10 15.01 35.16 19.37
C ARG A 10 14.62 34.75 17.95
N SER A 11 13.52 35.34 17.47
CA SER A 11 12.87 35.06 16.17
C SER A 11 13.80 35.10 14.95
N GLY A 12 14.95 35.78 15.05
CA GLY A 12 15.99 35.79 14.02
C GLY A 12 16.76 34.45 13.86
N ALA A 13 16.87 33.65 14.92
CA ALA A 13 17.55 32.35 14.85
C ALA A 13 16.70 31.29 14.15
N VAL A 14 15.37 31.37 14.27
CA VAL A 14 14.43 30.50 13.55
C VAL A 14 14.40 30.87 12.06
N ALA A 15 14.44 32.16 11.71
CA ALA A 15 14.56 32.59 10.32
C ALA A 15 15.90 32.20 9.68
N ALA A 16 17.00 32.23 10.42
CA ALA A 16 18.30 31.76 9.94
C ALA A 16 18.37 30.23 9.80
N LEU A 17 17.71 29.47 10.71
CA LEU A 17 17.62 28.01 10.62
C LEU A 17 16.70 27.57 9.47
N ILE A 18 15.58 28.26 9.24
CA ILE A 18 14.70 28.06 8.07
C ILE A 18 15.42 28.48 6.79
N GLY A 19 16.23 29.55 6.82
CA GLY A 19 17.07 29.96 5.69
C GLY A 19 18.18 28.95 5.35
N LEU A 20 18.79 28.31 6.36
CA LEU A 20 19.76 27.23 6.18
C LEU A 20 19.12 25.90 5.74
N LEU A 21 17.89 25.62 6.18
CA LEU A 21 17.12 24.46 5.72
C LEU A 21 16.54 24.68 4.30
N ALA A 22 16.21 25.92 3.93
CA ALA A 22 15.79 26.28 2.57
C ALA A 22 16.97 26.39 1.59
N ALA A 23 18.15 26.79 2.04
CA ALA A 23 19.38 26.77 1.22
C ALA A 23 19.98 25.36 1.06
N GLY A 24 19.60 24.41 1.93
CA GLY A 24 19.91 22.98 1.79
C GLY A 24 18.96 22.23 0.84
N CYS A 25 17.87 22.87 0.41
CA CYS A 25 17.02 22.40 -0.68
C CYS A 25 17.38 23.15 -1.96
N SER A 26 18.64 23.08 -2.38
CA SER A 26 18.98 23.37 -3.77
C SER A 26 18.23 22.38 -4.64
N GLU A 27 17.37 22.89 -5.52
CA GLU A 27 16.84 22.19 -6.68
C GLU A 27 17.96 21.52 -7.48
N GLU A 28 18.34 20.30 -7.10
CA GLU A 28 18.98 19.33 -8.00
C GLU A 28 17.95 18.75 -9.00
N SER A 29 16.80 19.40 -9.19
CA SER A 29 15.98 19.27 -10.39
C SER A 29 16.58 20.03 -11.58
N GLY A 30 17.76 20.64 -11.41
CA GLY A 30 18.65 21.10 -12.46
C GLY A 30 18.99 19.96 -13.42
N THR A 31 18.12 19.80 -14.41
CA THR A 31 18.26 18.85 -15.50
C THR A 31 19.64 19.01 -16.18
N ARG A 32 20.63 18.20 -15.78
CA ARG A 32 21.93 18.10 -16.47
C ARG A 32 21.68 17.62 -17.90
N PRO A 33 22.19 18.32 -18.93
CA PRO A 33 22.07 17.86 -20.31
C PRO A 33 22.55 16.42 -20.42
N VAL A 34 21.86 15.61 -21.22
CA VAL A 34 22.27 14.22 -21.46
C VAL A 34 23.67 14.30 -22.06
N PRO A 35 24.67 13.64 -21.43
CA PRO A 35 26.01 13.65 -21.97
C PRO A 35 25.97 13.15 -23.40
N GLY A 36 26.55 13.91 -24.33
CA GLY A 36 26.73 13.47 -25.70
C GLY A 36 27.48 12.13 -25.74
N PRO A 37 27.47 11.39 -26.87
CA PRO A 37 28.18 10.11 -26.98
C PRO A 37 29.65 10.21 -26.52
N ASN A 38 30.31 11.34 -26.79
CA ASN A 38 31.68 11.63 -26.32
C ASN A 38 31.79 11.75 -24.79
N GLU A 39 30.77 12.30 -24.13
CA GLU A 39 30.71 12.42 -22.68
C GLU A 39 30.32 11.08 -22.00
N GLN A 40 29.83 10.09 -22.77
CA GLN A 40 29.65 8.70 -22.34
C GLN A 40 30.86 7.80 -22.67
N GLY A 41 31.96 8.40 -23.13
CA GLY A 41 33.20 7.69 -23.45
C GLY A 41 33.23 7.03 -24.83
N PHE A 42 32.28 7.31 -25.72
CA PHE A 42 32.31 6.80 -27.09
C PHE A 42 33.15 7.68 -28.00
N VAL A 43 33.86 7.04 -28.94
CA VAL A 43 34.49 7.69 -30.09
C VAL A 43 33.70 7.31 -31.33
N LEU A 44 33.12 8.31 -31.99
CA LEU A 44 32.38 8.13 -33.22
C LEU A 44 33.32 8.29 -34.43
N GLY A 45 33.10 7.48 -35.45
CA GLY A 45 33.65 7.72 -36.79
C GLY A 45 32.86 8.82 -37.50
N ASP A 46 33.00 8.88 -38.82
CA ASP A 46 32.26 9.84 -39.63
C ASP A 46 30.75 9.65 -39.46
N THR A 47 30.06 10.76 -39.20
CA THR A 47 28.60 10.75 -39.07
C THR A 47 27.96 11.31 -40.34
N ALA A 48 26.89 10.66 -40.79
CA ALA A 48 26.09 11.06 -41.93
C ALA A 48 24.65 11.32 -41.49
N GLY A 49 24.03 12.39 -42.00
CA GLY A 49 22.65 12.73 -41.71
C GLY A 49 21.78 12.68 -42.95
N VAL A 50 20.67 11.95 -42.91
CA VAL A 50 19.70 11.84 -44.00
C VAL A 50 18.35 12.41 -43.56
N ARG A 51 17.75 13.25 -44.40
CA ARG A 51 16.38 13.74 -44.20
C ARG A 51 15.40 12.65 -44.62
N LEU A 52 14.47 12.31 -43.73
CA LEU A 52 13.43 11.32 -43.95
C LEU A 52 12.08 12.03 -43.99
N ASP A 53 11.31 11.68 -45.02
CA ASP A 53 9.91 12.02 -45.19
C ASP A 53 9.23 10.76 -45.73
N LEU A 54 8.79 9.90 -44.80
CA LEU A 54 8.26 8.57 -45.10
C LEU A 54 6.82 8.45 -44.58
N PRO A 55 5.91 7.80 -45.33
CA PRO A 55 4.58 7.48 -44.83
C PRO A 55 4.64 6.41 -43.74
N ALA A 56 3.52 6.19 -43.04
CA ALA A 56 3.34 5.10 -42.08
C ALA A 56 3.76 3.74 -42.67
N GLY A 57 4.54 2.98 -41.91
CA GLY A 57 5.17 1.72 -42.35
C GLY A 57 6.38 1.89 -43.28
N GLY A 58 6.82 3.11 -43.54
CA GLY A 58 7.96 3.40 -44.41
C GLY A 58 9.27 2.76 -43.93
N VAL A 59 10.11 2.35 -44.87
CA VAL A 59 11.38 1.67 -44.60
C VAL A 59 12.54 2.46 -45.20
N TYR A 60 13.52 2.78 -44.37
CA TYR A 60 14.78 3.38 -44.78
C TYR A 60 15.90 2.33 -44.75
N ARG A 61 16.53 2.03 -45.89
CA ARG A 61 17.70 1.14 -45.95
C ARG A 61 18.97 1.96 -45.81
N ASP A 62 19.74 1.67 -44.77
CA ASP A 62 20.98 2.37 -44.51
C ASP A 62 22.18 1.63 -45.11
N ALA A 63 22.88 2.30 -46.01
CA ALA A 63 24.08 1.75 -46.66
C ALA A 63 25.27 1.63 -45.69
N LEU A 64 25.33 2.45 -44.63
CA LEU A 64 26.44 2.40 -43.66
C LEU A 64 26.36 1.13 -42.79
N SER A 65 25.20 0.90 -42.19
CA SER A 65 24.97 -0.26 -41.33
C SER A 65 24.56 -1.53 -42.08
N GLY A 66 24.07 -1.41 -43.32
CA GLY A 66 23.42 -2.52 -44.04
C GLY A 66 22.03 -2.87 -43.49
N MET A 67 21.52 -2.14 -42.48
CA MET A 67 20.26 -2.41 -41.82
C MET A 67 19.09 -1.68 -42.50
N ALA A 68 17.88 -2.17 -42.23
CA ALA A 68 16.65 -1.47 -42.60
C ALA A 68 15.99 -0.88 -41.34
N PHE A 69 15.68 0.40 -41.35
CA PHE A 69 14.94 1.08 -40.30
C PHE A 69 13.48 1.23 -40.71
N VAL A 70 12.57 0.75 -39.88
CA VAL A 70 11.11 0.82 -40.10
C VAL A 70 10.53 1.93 -39.23
N PHE A 71 9.64 2.72 -39.82
CA PHE A 71 8.94 3.82 -39.17
C PHE A 71 7.43 3.54 -39.17
N PRO A 72 6.89 2.86 -38.14
CA PRO A 72 5.50 2.39 -38.13
C PRO A 72 4.49 3.52 -38.33
N GLU A 73 4.74 4.69 -37.74
CA GLU A 73 3.87 5.88 -37.81
C GLU A 73 4.31 6.86 -38.91
N GLY A 74 5.35 6.51 -39.68
CA GLY A 74 5.99 7.37 -40.65
C GLY A 74 7.17 8.12 -40.06
N ALA A 75 7.86 8.90 -40.88
CA ALA A 75 9.06 9.60 -40.48
C ALA A 75 9.03 11.02 -41.03
N ALA A 76 9.20 12.03 -40.18
CA ALA A 76 9.47 13.39 -40.59
C ALA A 76 10.60 13.96 -39.73
N GLY A 77 11.81 13.98 -40.26
CA GLY A 77 12.98 14.42 -39.50
C GLY A 77 14.31 14.11 -40.18
N ARG A 78 15.40 14.23 -39.43
CA ARG A 78 16.75 13.89 -39.86
C ARG A 78 17.29 12.74 -39.03
N LEU A 79 17.61 11.63 -39.68
CA LEU A 79 18.32 10.49 -39.09
C LEU A 79 19.82 10.70 -39.26
N VAL A 80 20.53 10.89 -38.15
CA VAL A 80 21.99 10.95 -38.07
C VAL A 80 22.49 9.58 -37.62
N ARG A 81 23.53 9.11 -38.30
CA ARG A 81 24.14 7.80 -38.07
C ARG A 81 25.65 7.89 -38.17
N GLY A 82 26.37 7.06 -37.43
CA GLY A 82 27.82 6.93 -37.54
C GLY A 82 28.29 5.64 -36.90
N GLU A 83 29.43 5.13 -37.34
CA GLU A 83 30.06 3.97 -36.69
C GLU A 83 30.62 4.36 -35.32
N ILE A 84 30.53 3.47 -34.35
CA ILE A 84 31.22 3.64 -33.07
C ILE A 84 32.57 2.93 -33.16
N VAL A 85 33.64 3.72 -33.15
CA VAL A 85 35.02 3.24 -33.28
C VAL A 85 35.52 2.65 -31.97
N SER A 86 35.17 3.27 -30.84
CA SER A 86 35.49 2.76 -29.51
C SER A 86 34.49 3.29 -28.47
N GLY A 87 34.49 2.68 -27.28
CA GLY A 87 33.57 3.01 -26.21
C GLY A 87 33.79 2.19 -24.94
N PRO A 88 32.83 2.21 -24.02
CA PRO A 88 32.80 1.33 -22.85
C PRO A 88 32.96 -0.14 -23.22
N GLU A 89 33.59 -0.90 -22.33
CA GLU A 89 33.78 -2.34 -22.51
C GLU A 89 32.44 -3.04 -22.76
N ARG A 90 32.42 -3.90 -23.78
CA ARG A 90 31.24 -4.60 -24.26
C ARG A 90 31.15 -5.97 -23.58
N PRO A 91 29.94 -6.51 -23.35
CA PRO A 91 29.79 -7.81 -22.70
C PRO A 91 30.30 -8.99 -23.56
N TRP A 92 30.39 -8.81 -24.87
CA TRP A 92 30.89 -9.83 -25.80
C TRP A 92 31.80 -9.22 -26.87
N GLU A 93 32.71 -10.03 -27.39
CA GLU A 93 33.54 -9.66 -28.54
C GLU A 93 32.71 -9.62 -29.84
N GLY A 94 33.17 -8.84 -30.81
CA GLY A 94 32.51 -8.67 -32.10
C GLY A 94 31.33 -7.69 -32.10
N GLY A 95 30.36 -7.95 -32.99
CA GLY A 95 29.25 -7.05 -33.25
C GLY A 95 29.64 -5.74 -33.94
N ARG A 96 28.65 -4.91 -34.25
CA ARG A 96 28.81 -3.60 -34.90
C ARG A 96 28.22 -2.50 -34.03
N GLY A 97 29.04 -1.50 -33.70
CA GLY A 97 28.61 -0.31 -32.97
C GLY A 97 28.09 0.77 -33.91
N LEU A 98 26.90 1.30 -33.62
CA LEU A 98 26.29 2.38 -34.39
C LEU A 98 25.74 3.45 -33.47
N HIS A 99 26.13 4.68 -33.72
CA HIS A 99 25.43 5.85 -33.22
C HIS A 99 24.22 6.11 -34.11
N LEU A 100 23.04 6.28 -33.51
CA LEU A 100 21.79 6.62 -34.17
C LEU A 100 21.10 7.73 -33.38
N SER A 101 20.76 8.83 -34.05
CA SER A 101 19.89 9.89 -33.53
C SER A 101 18.92 10.36 -34.61
N PHE A 102 17.68 10.66 -34.23
CA PHE A 102 16.60 10.97 -35.17
C PHE A 102 15.86 12.18 -34.66
N SER A 103 15.85 13.25 -35.44
CA SER A 103 15.19 14.49 -35.02
C SER A 103 13.67 14.46 -35.16
N GLY A 104 13.06 13.36 -35.61
CA GLY A 104 11.60 13.21 -35.60
C GLY A 104 11.11 12.72 -34.24
N ARG A 105 9.79 12.75 -34.03
CA ARG A 105 9.16 12.24 -32.79
C ARG A 105 8.62 10.83 -32.94
N GLN A 106 8.57 10.33 -34.16
CA GLN A 106 8.02 9.01 -34.48
C GLN A 106 8.99 7.91 -34.05
N PRO A 107 8.47 6.74 -33.65
CA PRO A 107 9.31 5.67 -33.16
C PRO A 107 10.04 4.96 -34.31
N VAL A 108 11.26 4.49 -34.03
CA VAL A 108 12.13 3.81 -35.00
C VAL A 108 12.35 2.36 -34.59
N GLN A 109 12.19 1.44 -35.53
CA GLN A 109 12.56 0.05 -35.38
C GLN A 109 13.75 -0.28 -36.29
N ALA A 110 14.69 -1.09 -35.82
CA ALA A 110 15.67 -1.77 -36.66
C ALA A 110 15.14 -3.13 -37.08
N ARG A 111 15.29 -3.45 -38.36
CA ARG A 111 15.02 -4.75 -38.94
C ARG A 111 16.35 -5.48 -39.14
N LEU A 112 16.56 -6.54 -38.38
CA LEU A 112 17.79 -7.35 -38.40
C LEU A 112 17.54 -8.66 -39.15
N PRO A 113 18.46 -9.10 -40.02
CA PRO A 113 18.39 -10.44 -40.58
C PRO A 113 18.47 -11.48 -39.46
N HIS A 114 17.62 -12.52 -39.48
CA HIS A 114 17.68 -13.61 -38.51
C HIS A 114 18.34 -14.84 -39.12
N THR A 115 19.33 -15.40 -38.44
CA THR A 115 19.90 -16.69 -38.79
C THR A 115 19.20 -17.80 -38.01
N ALA A 116 18.68 -18.83 -38.71
CA ALA A 116 18.02 -19.95 -38.07
C ALA A 116 18.95 -20.64 -37.06
N GLY A 117 18.51 -20.72 -35.78
CA GLY A 117 19.30 -21.29 -34.69
C GLY A 117 20.37 -20.34 -34.10
N GLY A 118 20.56 -19.16 -34.69
CA GLY A 118 21.39 -18.10 -34.14
C GLY A 118 20.62 -17.22 -33.17
N CYS A 119 21.26 -16.15 -32.71
CA CYS A 119 20.57 -15.08 -31.98
C CYS A 119 21.15 -13.71 -32.31
N GLU A 120 20.26 -12.73 -32.43
CA GLU A 120 20.63 -11.35 -32.67
C GLU A 120 20.21 -10.50 -31.47
N LEU A 121 21.14 -9.67 -31.00
CA LEU A 121 20.95 -8.79 -29.85
C LEU A 121 21.31 -7.38 -30.25
N VAL A 122 20.48 -6.43 -29.83
CA VAL A 122 20.86 -5.01 -29.85
C VAL A 122 20.98 -4.55 -28.43
N LEU A 123 22.14 -4.01 -28.08
CA LEU A 123 22.36 -3.39 -26.78
C LEU A 123 22.32 -1.88 -26.95
N CYS A 124 21.74 -1.19 -25.99
CA CYS A 124 21.97 0.24 -25.79
C CYS A 124 22.85 0.44 -24.56
N TYR A 125 23.71 1.45 -24.59
CA TYR A 125 24.49 1.85 -23.41
C TYR A 125 23.85 3.07 -22.78
N GLY A 126 23.57 3.00 -21.48
CA GLY A 126 22.97 4.10 -20.77
C GLY A 126 22.65 3.75 -19.33
N PRO A 127 22.16 4.72 -18.55
CA PRO A 127 21.62 4.46 -17.23
C PRO A 127 20.45 3.48 -17.37
N ALA A 128 20.58 2.30 -16.76
CA ALA A 128 19.48 1.35 -16.70
C ALA A 128 18.50 1.78 -15.59
N GLN A 129 17.22 1.94 -15.94
CA GLN A 129 16.12 2.08 -14.99
C GLN A 129 15.22 0.84 -15.07
N GLY A 130 14.83 0.30 -13.93
CA GLY A 130 13.97 -0.89 -13.79
C GLY A 130 14.07 -1.46 -12.38
N ALA A 131 13.16 -2.36 -11.99
CA ALA A 131 13.03 -2.87 -10.61
C ALA A 131 14.28 -3.52 -9.98
N TRP A 132 15.38 -3.69 -10.71
CA TRP A 132 16.61 -4.38 -10.28
C TRP A 132 17.90 -3.74 -10.81
N ALA A 133 17.97 -2.40 -10.84
CA ALA A 133 19.25 -1.73 -10.99
C ALA A 133 19.81 -1.39 -9.60
N ASP A 134 20.97 -1.97 -9.24
CA ASP A 134 21.76 -1.71 -8.03
C ASP A 134 22.27 -0.24 -7.94
N GLY A 135 21.35 0.72 -8.00
CA GLY A 135 21.59 2.13 -8.28
C GLY A 135 21.58 2.46 -9.78
N VAL A 136 21.59 3.76 -10.11
CA VAL A 136 21.73 4.25 -11.49
C VAL A 136 23.16 3.95 -11.96
N ARG A 137 23.37 2.77 -12.53
CA ARG A 137 24.62 2.39 -13.20
C ARG A 137 24.43 2.48 -14.70
N THR A 138 25.34 3.18 -15.36
CA THR A 138 25.45 3.14 -16.81
C THR A 138 25.93 1.75 -17.23
N ARG A 139 25.15 1.03 -18.01
CA ARG A 139 25.47 -0.33 -18.47
C ARG A 139 24.97 -0.58 -19.88
N TRP A 140 25.52 -1.60 -20.53
CA TRP A 140 24.88 -2.20 -21.69
C TRP A 140 23.59 -2.90 -21.27
N SER A 141 22.51 -2.67 -22.01
CA SER A 141 21.20 -3.26 -21.77
C SER A 141 20.60 -3.69 -23.09
N ALA A 142 20.09 -4.91 -23.17
CA ALA A 142 19.44 -5.37 -24.39
C ALA A 142 18.13 -4.61 -24.67
N LEU A 143 17.93 -4.23 -25.93
CA LEU A 143 16.69 -3.61 -26.40
C LEU A 143 15.64 -4.68 -26.71
N PRO A 144 14.34 -4.36 -26.50
CA PRO A 144 13.27 -5.31 -26.71
C PRO A 144 13.17 -5.72 -28.18
N VAL A 145 13.25 -7.03 -28.42
CA VAL A 145 12.94 -7.66 -29.70
C VAL A 145 11.45 -7.98 -29.73
N ALA A 146 10.75 -7.56 -30.79
CA ALA A 146 9.30 -7.68 -30.91
C ALA A 146 8.79 -9.13 -30.95
N ASP A 147 9.65 -10.11 -31.25
CA ASP A 147 9.26 -11.51 -31.29
C ASP A 147 10.47 -12.44 -31.09
N THR A 148 10.54 -13.12 -29.94
CA THR A 148 11.63 -14.09 -29.68
C THR A 148 11.19 -15.55 -29.69
N LEU A 149 9.89 -15.82 -29.76
CA LEU A 149 9.34 -17.19 -29.72
C LEU A 149 8.76 -17.65 -31.06
N ARG A 150 8.33 -16.75 -31.95
CA ARG A 150 7.63 -17.12 -33.19
C ARG A 150 8.38 -16.82 -34.48
N ALA A 151 9.54 -16.16 -34.46
CA ALA A 151 10.29 -15.84 -35.68
C ALA A 151 10.47 -17.11 -36.54
N PRO A 152 9.74 -17.24 -37.66
CA PRO A 152 9.94 -18.35 -38.58
C PRO A 152 11.34 -18.24 -39.17
N ALA A 153 11.96 -19.37 -39.52
CA ALA A 153 13.23 -19.35 -40.23
C ALA A 153 13.10 -18.49 -41.51
N GLY A 154 13.91 -17.43 -41.62
CA GLY A 154 13.95 -16.54 -42.78
C GLY A 154 13.32 -15.16 -42.61
N ASP A 155 12.71 -14.84 -41.47
CA ASP A 155 12.18 -13.50 -41.18
C ASP A 155 13.19 -12.59 -40.49
N SER A 156 12.93 -11.28 -40.51
CA SER A 156 13.75 -10.28 -39.86
C SER A 156 13.24 -9.93 -38.46
N LEU A 157 14.13 -9.78 -37.48
CA LEU A 157 13.79 -9.32 -36.13
C LEU A 157 13.58 -7.81 -36.11
N LEU A 158 12.49 -7.36 -35.48
CA LEU A 158 12.23 -5.94 -35.24
C LEU A 158 12.64 -5.56 -33.83
N VAL A 159 13.50 -4.56 -33.72
CA VAL A 159 14.02 -4.05 -32.45
C VAL A 159 13.72 -2.57 -32.31
N TRP A 160 13.13 -2.16 -31.19
CA TRP A 160 12.82 -0.75 -30.95
C TRP A 160 14.07 0.01 -30.50
N LEU A 161 14.47 1.02 -31.28
CA LEU A 161 15.70 1.78 -31.04
C LEU A 161 15.50 3.05 -30.20
N GLY A 162 14.26 3.40 -29.86
CA GLY A 162 14.01 4.43 -28.84
C GLY A 162 14.73 5.75 -29.07
N VAL A 163 14.68 6.28 -30.29
CA VAL A 163 15.55 7.38 -30.70
C VAL A 163 15.08 8.72 -30.09
N PRO A 164 15.98 9.58 -29.56
CA PRO A 164 15.58 10.83 -28.90
C PRO A 164 14.88 11.82 -29.83
N GLY A 165 13.65 12.21 -29.50
CA GLY A 165 12.96 13.31 -30.18
C GLY A 165 13.56 14.70 -29.86
N PRO A 166 13.29 15.74 -30.67
CA PRO A 166 13.84 17.08 -30.48
C PRO A 166 13.11 17.80 -29.32
N ALA A 167 13.92 18.23 -28.35
CA ALA A 167 13.71 19.26 -27.31
C ALA A 167 12.26 19.56 -26.84
N GLY A 168 11.97 19.28 -25.56
CA GLY A 168 10.92 19.98 -24.80
C GLY A 168 10.06 19.15 -23.82
N GLY A 169 10.08 17.82 -23.88
CA GLY A 169 9.38 16.94 -22.94
C GLY A 169 10.36 16.05 -22.16
N ALA A 170 9.93 15.51 -21.02
CA ALA A 170 10.74 14.74 -20.06
C ALA A 170 11.86 13.89 -20.70
N ARG A 171 13.07 14.08 -20.18
CA ARG A 171 14.33 13.72 -20.83
C ARG A 171 14.52 12.22 -21.01
N CYS A 172 14.81 11.89 -22.25
CA CYS A 172 15.19 10.62 -22.85
C CYS A 172 16.56 10.11 -22.33
N GLN A 173 16.69 8.86 -21.86
CA GLN A 173 17.96 8.25 -21.41
C GLN A 173 18.41 6.95 -22.13
N ALA A 174 17.70 6.45 -23.15
CA ALA A 174 18.31 5.50 -24.09
C ALA A 174 19.46 6.20 -24.81
N GLY A 175 20.66 5.66 -24.67
CA GLY A 175 21.83 6.17 -25.38
C GLY A 175 21.60 6.14 -26.88
N SER A 176 22.14 7.13 -27.58
CA SER A 176 22.21 7.11 -29.04
C SER A 176 23.20 6.04 -29.55
N ALA A 177 23.98 5.43 -28.66
CA ALA A 177 24.89 4.35 -28.94
C ALA A 177 24.20 2.98 -28.85
N HIS A 178 24.23 2.27 -29.97
CA HIS A 178 23.65 0.94 -30.14
C HIS A 178 24.75 -0.04 -30.54
N TRP A 179 24.71 -1.26 -30.02
CA TRP A 179 25.61 -2.35 -30.41
C TRP A 179 24.84 -3.54 -30.91
N PHE A 180 25.08 -3.94 -32.14
CA PHE A 180 24.37 -5.02 -32.81
C PHE A 180 25.26 -6.26 -32.83
N PHE A 181 24.77 -7.35 -32.24
CA PHE A 181 25.42 -8.64 -32.27
C PHE A 181 24.60 -9.63 -33.09
N GLU A 182 25.30 -10.40 -33.91
CA GLU A 182 24.77 -11.56 -34.62
C GLU A 182 25.60 -12.76 -34.16
N PHE A 183 24.98 -13.64 -33.38
CA PHE A 183 25.62 -14.85 -32.89
C PHE A 183 25.17 -16.04 -33.72
N ALA A 184 26.14 -16.73 -34.32
CA ALA A 184 25.88 -17.97 -35.04
C ALA A 184 25.33 -19.07 -34.12
N PRO A 185 24.61 -20.07 -34.66
CA PRO A 185 24.25 -21.27 -33.92
C PRO A 185 25.49 -21.94 -33.31
N GLY A 186 25.36 -22.46 -32.07
CA GLY A 186 26.45 -23.15 -31.36
C GLY A 186 27.43 -22.23 -30.62
N THR A 187 27.20 -20.91 -30.62
CA THR A 187 27.90 -20.00 -29.71
C THR A 187 27.31 -20.11 -28.30
N ALA A 188 28.13 -19.90 -27.26
CA ALA A 188 27.66 -19.99 -25.87
C ALA A 188 26.44 -19.09 -25.57
N VAL A 189 26.38 -17.90 -26.19
CA VAL A 189 25.26 -16.97 -26.06
C VAL A 189 23.98 -17.50 -26.72
N ALA A 190 24.08 -17.98 -27.97
CA ALA A 190 22.95 -18.57 -28.68
C ALA A 190 22.44 -19.83 -27.97
N ASP A 191 23.34 -20.70 -27.51
CA ASP A 191 23.01 -21.92 -26.79
C ASP A 191 22.35 -21.63 -25.43
N THR A 192 22.83 -20.62 -24.70
CA THR A 192 22.22 -20.17 -23.43
C THR A 192 20.77 -19.72 -23.64
N LEU A 193 20.53 -18.88 -24.64
CA LEU A 193 19.18 -18.40 -24.97
C LEU A 193 18.28 -19.52 -25.48
N ALA A 194 18.79 -20.40 -26.34
CA ALA A 194 18.05 -21.57 -26.83
C ALA A 194 17.64 -22.49 -25.67
N ALA A 195 18.57 -22.79 -24.76
CA ALA A 195 18.31 -23.59 -23.57
C ALA A 195 17.30 -22.92 -22.63
N ALA A 196 17.42 -21.61 -22.40
CA ALA A 196 16.47 -20.85 -21.60
C ALA A 196 15.06 -20.88 -22.19
N LYS A 197 14.91 -20.61 -23.49
CA LYS A 197 13.62 -20.69 -24.20
C LYS A 197 13.04 -22.10 -24.13
N ALA A 198 13.85 -23.13 -24.34
CA ALA A 198 13.44 -24.52 -24.25
C ALA A 198 12.94 -24.89 -22.83
N ARG A 199 13.61 -24.41 -21.77
CA ARG A 199 13.19 -24.60 -20.37
C ARG A 199 11.96 -23.77 -20.01
N ALA A 200 11.78 -22.58 -20.59
CA ALA A 200 10.66 -21.70 -20.29
C ALA A 200 9.33 -22.21 -20.88
N ARG A 201 9.34 -22.79 -22.08
CA ARG A 201 8.14 -23.33 -22.76
C ARG A 201 7.26 -24.22 -21.87
N PRO A 202 7.77 -25.29 -21.23
CA PRO A 202 6.94 -26.13 -20.37
C PRO A 202 6.45 -25.41 -19.11
N LEU A 203 7.20 -24.43 -18.58
CA LEU A 203 6.75 -23.63 -17.43
C LEU A 203 5.59 -22.70 -17.82
N ILE A 204 5.70 -22.03 -18.97
CA ILE A 204 4.63 -21.19 -19.53
C ILE A 204 3.38 -22.03 -19.81
N ALA A 205 3.53 -23.21 -20.42
CA ALA A 205 2.42 -24.11 -20.68
C ALA A 205 1.71 -24.53 -19.39
N ARG A 206 2.48 -24.98 -18.38
CA ARG A 206 1.96 -25.34 -17.06
C ARG A 206 1.23 -24.18 -16.38
N TRP A 207 1.77 -22.97 -16.47
CA TRP A 207 1.13 -21.77 -15.92
C TRP A 207 -0.21 -21.49 -16.61
N LEU A 208 -0.24 -21.47 -17.94
CA LEU A 208 -1.46 -21.25 -18.72
C LEU A 208 -2.53 -22.30 -18.40
N ASP A 209 -2.13 -23.57 -18.25
CA ASP A 209 -3.03 -24.67 -17.92
C ASP A 209 -3.63 -24.56 -16.51
N ALA A 210 -2.97 -23.85 -15.60
CA ALA A 210 -3.47 -23.58 -14.26
C ALA A 210 -4.47 -22.40 -14.21
N LEU A 211 -4.62 -21.62 -15.28
CA LEU A 211 -5.55 -20.49 -15.35
C LEU A 211 -6.96 -20.91 -15.80
N SER A 212 -7.96 -20.11 -15.41
CA SER A 212 -9.33 -20.21 -15.95
C SER A 212 -9.33 -20.03 -17.48
N PRO A 213 -10.30 -20.59 -18.21
CA PRO A 213 -10.35 -20.44 -19.67
C PRO A 213 -10.32 -18.99 -20.15
N ALA A 214 -11.06 -18.09 -19.48
CA ALA A 214 -11.11 -16.67 -19.83
C ALA A 214 -9.78 -15.96 -19.57
N THR A 215 -9.19 -16.16 -18.38
CA THR A 215 -7.88 -15.57 -18.03
C THR A 215 -6.78 -16.11 -18.96
N ARG A 216 -6.79 -17.42 -19.24
CA ARG A 216 -5.86 -18.08 -20.17
C ARG A 216 -5.93 -17.47 -21.56
N ALA A 217 -7.14 -17.24 -22.09
CA ALA A 217 -7.32 -16.65 -23.40
C ALA A 217 -6.80 -15.20 -23.45
N SER A 218 -7.09 -14.40 -22.43
CA SER A 218 -6.58 -13.02 -22.30
C SER A 218 -5.05 -12.98 -22.23
N CYS A 219 -4.44 -13.79 -21.36
CA CYS A 219 -2.99 -13.85 -21.24
C CYS A 219 -2.33 -14.35 -22.55
N ARG A 220 -2.90 -15.37 -23.22
CA ARG A 220 -2.41 -15.78 -24.55
C ARG A 220 -2.49 -14.66 -25.57
N ALA A 221 -3.61 -13.96 -25.67
CA ALA A 221 -3.74 -12.84 -26.59
C ALA A 221 -2.66 -11.77 -26.36
N ARG A 222 -2.37 -11.42 -25.09
CA ARG A 222 -1.28 -10.49 -24.74
C ARG A 222 0.11 -11.05 -25.06
N MET A 223 0.38 -12.31 -24.73
CA MET A 223 1.65 -12.99 -25.08
C MET A 223 1.89 -13.04 -26.59
N GLU A 224 0.83 -13.10 -27.38
CA GLU A 224 0.88 -13.25 -28.83
C GLU A 224 0.83 -11.92 -29.58
N GLY A 225 0.41 -10.84 -28.89
CA GLY A 225 0.29 -9.49 -29.41
C GLY A 225 1.19 -8.50 -28.67
N ASP A 226 0.66 -7.88 -27.61
CA ASP A 226 1.24 -6.66 -27.05
C ASP A 226 2.45 -6.88 -26.12
N LEU A 227 2.56 -8.05 -25.50
CA LEU A 227 3.59 -8.37 -24.51
C LEU A 227 4.20 -9.76 -24.73
N PRO A 228 4.84 -10.01 -25.88
CA PRO A 228 5.52 -11.28 -26.13
C PRO A 228 6.71 -11.45 -25.18
N PRO A 229 6.99 -12.68 -24.72
CA PRO A 229 8.14 -12.92 -23.87
C PRO A 229 9.42 -12.76 -24.68
N ALA A 230 10.37 -11.97 -24.17
CA ALA A 230 11.67 -11.78 -24.80
C ALA A 230 12.80 -12.12 -23.82
N PHE A 231 13.70 -13.02 -24.24
CA PHE A 231 14.79 -13.54 -23.42
C PHE A 231 16.13 -12.90 -23.78
N TYR A 232 16.93 -12.55 -22.78
CA TYR A 232 18.22 -11.87 -22.93
C TYR A 232 19.31 -12.52 -22.09
N PRO A 233 20.54 -12.71 -22.58
CA PRO A 233 21.59 -13.42 -21.85
C PRO A 233 22.41 -12.49 -20.93
N ASP A 234 21.84 -11.35 -20.51
CA ASP A 234 22.55 -10.23 -19.88
C ASP A 234 22.29 -10.11 -18.37
N GLY A 235 21.84 -11.18 -17.72
CA GLY A 235 21.68 -11.24 -16.27
C GLY A 235 20.46 -12.03 -15.84
N LEU A 236 20.11 -11.99 -14.56
CA LEU A 236 18.89 -12.62 -14.05
C LEU A 236 17.99 -11.51 -13.54
N TYR A 237 17.06 -11.05 -14.37
CA TYR A 237 16.13 -9.98 -14.01
C TYR A 237 14.89 -10.01 -14.91
N TYR A 238 13.82 -9.37 -14.45
CA TYR A 238 12.69 -9.04 -15.27
C TYR A 238 12.53 -7.52 -15.32
N SER A 239 12.19 -6.99 -16.49
CA SER A 239 11.72 -5.61 -16.63
C SER A 239 10.48 -5.60 -17.51
N GLY A 240 9.40 -4.99 -17.02
CA GLY A 240 8.11 -4.98 -17.71
C GLY A 240 8.04 -3.94 -18.81
N PHE A 241 8.78 -2.85 -18.66
CA PHE A 241 8.77 -1.74 -19.59
C PHE A 241 10.17 -1.54 -20.14
N ALA A 242 10.26 -1.61 -21.45
CA ALA A 242 11.29 -0.81 -22.08
C ALA A 242 10.86 0.64 -21.82
N ARG A 243 11.71 1.39 -21.14
CA ARG A 243 11.61 2.85 -21.08
C ARG A 243 12.56 3.45 -22.12
N PRO A 244 12.34 3.26 -23.44
CA PRO A 244 13.05 4.08 -24.38
C PRO A 244 12.45 5.46 -24.29
N CYS A 245 13.11 6.34 -23.55
CA CYS A 245 13.47 7.65 -24.06
C CYS A 245 12.37 8.68 -24.46
N ALA A 246 11.09 8.34 -24.47
CA ALA A 246 10.00 9.27 -24.77
C ALA A 246 8.80 8.87 -23.93
N GLY A 247 8.10 9.86 -23.39
CA GLY A 247 6.95 9.66 -22.51
C GLY A 247 5.98 8.62 -23.06
N GLY A 248 5.67 7.63 -22.23
CA GLY A 248 4.95 6.41 -22.59
C GLY A 248 5.90 5.21 -22.61
N GLY A 249 6.24 4.66 -21.44
CA GLY A 249 6.93 3.37 -21.39
C GLY A 249 6.05 2.34 -22.08
N ARG A 250 6.48 1.85 -23.24
CA ARG A 250 5.77 0.76 -23.91
C ARG A 250 6.08 -0.53 -23.15
N ALA A 251 5.04 -1.27 -22.82
CA ALA A 251 5.21 -2.58 -22.21
C ALA A 251 6.05 -3.47 -23.15
N ALA A 252 7.14 -4.01 -22.62
CA ALA A 252 8.06 -4.85 -23.33
C ALA A 252 8.74 -5.79 -22.33
N ALA A 253 8.28 -7.04 -22.30
CA ALA A 253 8.76 -8.03 -21.36
C ALA A 253 10.22 -8.38 -21.65
N ARG A 254 11.11 -8.05 -20.71
CA ARG A 254 12.52 -8.43 -20.76
C ARG A 254 12.81 -9.45 -19.68
N ILE A 255 13.11 -10.68 -20.09
CA ILE A 255 13.44 -11.80 -19.22
C ILE A 255 14.94 -12.07 -19.36
N GLY A 256 15.73 -11.48 -18.47
CA GLY A 256 17.15 -11.77 -18.33
C GLY A 256 17.38 -13.21 -17.88
N VAL A 257 18.26 -13.91 -18.56
CA VAL A 257 18.81 -15.22 -18.20
C VAL A 257 20.33 -15.16 -18.07
N GLY A 258 20.87 -15.70 -16.98
CA GLY A 258 22.32 -15.88 -16.83
C GLY A 258 22.85 -17.01 -17.71
N GLU A 259 24.15 -17.31 -17.63
CA GLU A 259 24.80 -18.38 -18.41
C GLU A 259 24.25 -19.78 -18.11
N SER A 260 23.67 -19.99 -16.92
CA SER A 260 23.07 -21.25 -16.51
C SER A 260 21.95 -21.03 -15.49
N PRO A 261 20.79 -20.48 -15.91
CA PRO A 261 19.71 -20.21 -14.98
C PRO A 261 19.19 -21.56 -14.48
N SER A 262 19.20 -21.73 -13.15
CA SER A 262 18.49 -22.84 -12.53
C SER A 262 17.00 -22.77 -12.93
N ARG A 263 16.33 -23.91 -12.97
CA ARG A 263 14.89 -23.97 -13.27
C ARG A 263 14.08 -23.05 -12.33
N VAL A 264 14.50 -22.99 -11.07
CA VAL A 264 13.90 -22.18 -10.01
C VAL A 264 14.06 -20.67 -10.30
N ARG A 265 15.27 -20.22 -10.62
CA ARG A 265 15.52 -18.82 -11.01
C ARG A 265 14.76 -18.39 -12.26
N LEU A 266 14.73 -19.26 -13.28
CA LEU A 266 13.97 -18.98 -14.49
C LEU A 266 12.47 -18.88 -14.20
N ALA A 267 11.93 -19.75 -13.33
CA ALA A 267 10.54 -19.70 -12.92
C ALA A 267 10.19 -18.41 -12.18
N ARG A 268 11.11 -17.87 -11.36
CA ARG A 268 10.96 -16.55 -10.74
C ARG A 268 10.89 -15.42 -11.76
N GLN A 269 11.79 -15.40 -12.75
CA GLN A 269 11.76 -14.37 -13.80
C GLN A 269 10.49 -14.44 -14.65
N LEU A 270 10.03 -15.65 -14.95
CA LEU A 270 8.72 -15.86 -15.56
C LEU A 270 7.58 -15.46 -14.64
N GLY A 271 7.72 -15.61 -13.32
CA GLY A 271 6.75 -15.15 -12.33
C GLY A 271 6.46 -13.65 -12.45
N TYR A 272 7.50 -12.81 -12.56
CA TYR A 272 7.29 -11.38 -12.83
C TYR A 272 6.53 -11.12 -14.14
N TYR A 273 6.90 -11.84 -15.20
CA TYR A 273 6.20 -11.75 -16.48
C TYR A 273 4.73 -12.15 -16.38
N PHE A 274 4.42 -13.22 -15.64
CA PHE A 274 3.06 -13.70 -15.41
C PHE A 274 2.23 -12.71 -14.60
N THR A 275 2.80 -12.10 -13.57
CA THR A 275 2.17 -11.00 -12.84
C THR A 275 1.82 -9.85 -13.78
N HIS A 276 2.75 -9.45 -14.67
CA HIS A 276 2.50 -8.39 -15.65
C HIS A 276 1.36 -8.76 -16.63
N LEU A 277 1.32 -10.02 -17.10
CA LEU A 277 0.24 -10.52 -17.95
C LEU A 277 -1.14 -10.52 -17.25
N LEU A 278 -1.18 -10.76 -15.94
CA LEU A 278 -2.43 -10.81 -15.16
C LEU A 278 -2.94 -9.41 -14.80
N MET A 279 -2.05 -8.52 -14.35
CA MET A 279 -2.44 -7.21 -13.82
C MET A 279 -2.63 -6.14 -14.89
N GLY A 280 -2.00 -6.29 -16.06
CA GLY A 280 -1.98 -5.23 -17.07
C GLY A 280 -0.80 -4.27 -16.88
N ASP A 281 -0.61 -3.39 -17.85
CA ASP A 281 0.56 -2.52 -17.93
C ASP A 281 0.58 -1.46 -16.81
N GLU A 282 -0.54 -0.78 -16.58
CA GLU A 282 -0.62 0.31 -15.57
C GLU A 282 -0.35 -0.21 -14.15
N ALA A 283 -1.10 -1.21 -13.71
CA ALA A 283 -0.94 -1.79 -12.37
C ALA A 283 0.44 -2.44 -12.18
N PHE A 284 1.01 -3.07 -13.22
CA PHE A 284 2.36 -3.61 -13.14
C PHE A 284 3.42 -2.51 -13.10
N ALA A 285 3.23 -1.37 -13.79
CA ALA A 285 4.13 -0.23 -13.73
C ALA A 285 4.20 0.38 -12.33
N ASP A 286 3.05 0.53 -11.66
CA ASP A 286 2.99 1.01 -10.28
C ASP A 286 3.66 0.04 -9.32
N LEU A 287 3.43 -1.26 -9.52
CA LEU A 287 4.06 -2.34 -8.75
C LEU A 287 5.59 -2.40 -8.98
N GLU A 288 6.07 -2.17 -10.20
CA GLU A 288 7.51 -2.08 -10.51
C GLU A 288 8.13 -0.83 -9.87
N ALA A 289 7.42 0.30 -9.87
CA ALA A 289 7.87 1.57 -9.30
C ALA A 289 7.93 1.55 -7.76
N SER A 290 7.12 0.73 -7.09
CA SER A 290 7.15 0.55 -5.64
C SER A 290 8.21 -0.45 -5.16
N SER A 291 8.89 -1.15 -6.08
CA SER A 291 9.87 -2.18 -5.73
C SER A 291 11.07 -1.57 -4.97
N PRO A 292 11.49 -2.17 -3.84
CA PRO A 292 12.63 -1.68 -3.08
C PRO A 292 13.95 -1.87 -3.85
N LEU A 293 14.91 -0.96 -3.61
CA LEU A 293 16.24 -0.98 -4.25
C LEU A 293 17.12 -2.16 -3.81
N ASP A 294 16.90 -2.69 -2.61
CA ASP A 294 17.69 -3.80 -2.03
C ASP A 294 16.77 -4.96 -1.62
N PRO A 295 16.24 -5.72 -2.58
CA PRO A 295 15.36 -6.84 -2.32
C PRO A 295 16.17 -8.03 -1.78
N GLY A 296 15.55 -8.78 -0.89
CA GLY A 296 16.05 -10.05 -0.41
C GLY A 296 14.98 -10.76 0.38
N PHE A 297 14.83 -12.05 0.13
CA PHE A 297 13.83 -12.86 0.79
C PHE A 297 13.97 -12.76 2.33
N GLY A 298 12.88 -12.50 3.03
CA GLY A 298 12.85 -12.28 4.47
C GLY A 298 13.45 -10.95 4.94
N ARG A 299 13.82 -10.04 4.03
CA ARG A 299 14.24 -8.68 4.40
C ARG A 299 13.04 -7.80 4.67
N TYR A 300 13.18 -6.95 5.68
CA TYR A 300 12.20 -5.95 6.05
C TYR A 300 12.12 -4.83 5.00
N GLN A 301 10.90 -4.52 4.59
CA GLN A 301 10.57 -3.50 3.62
C GLN A 301 9.57 -2.52 4.23
N PHE A 302 10.04 -1.32 4.57
CA PHE A 302 9.19 -0.29 5.18
C PHE A 302 8.00 0.03 4.27
N GLY A 303 6.80 0.12 4.87
CA GLY A 303 5.57 0.34 4.11
C GLY A 303 5.05 -0.90 3.37
N ARG A 304 5.56 -2.10 3.70
CA ARG A 304 5.11 -3.38 3.13
C ARG A 304 5.20 -3.42 1.60
N VAL A 305 6.20 -2.73 1.09
CA VAL A 305 6.58 -2.69 -0.32
C VAL A 305 7.30 -3.98 -0.73
N GLY A 306 7.31 -4.32 -2.00
CA GLY A 306 7.97 -5.53 -2.50
C GLY A 306 7.03 -6.69 -2.84
N LEU A 307 5.71 -6.44 -2.86
CA LEU A 307 4.70 -7.39 -3.35
C LEU A 307 5.05 -7.99 -4.72
N ILE A 308 5.74 -7.23 -5.58
CA ILE A 308 6.18 -7.70 -6.89
C ILE A 308 7.02 -8.99 -6.80
N HIS A 309 7.91 -9.06 -5.82
CA HIS A 309 8.76 -10.22 -5.60
C HIS A 309 7.96 -11.36 -4.97
N ASP A 310 7.03 -11.04 -4.07
CA ASP A 310 6.17 -12.03 -3.44
C ASP A 310 5.31 -12.75 -4.49
N LEU A 311 4.72 -12.02 -5.42
CA LEU A 311 3.96 -12.61 -6.54
C LEU A 311 4.85 -13.45 -7.46
N ALA A 312 6.06 -12.97 -7.77
CA ALA A 312 7.02 -13.74 -8.56
C ALA A 312 7.45 -15.05 -7.88
N CYS A 313 7.72 -15.01 -6.57
CA CYS A 313 8.05 -16.19 -5.75
C CYS A 313 6.85 -17.14 -5.58
N PHE A 314 5.61 -16.62 -5.53
CA PHE A 314 4.42 -17.46 -5.54
C PHE A 314 4.29 -18.25 -6.85
N HIS A 315 4.53 -17.61 -8.00
CA HIS A 315 4.58 -18.30 -9.28
C HIS A 315 5.76 -19.28 -9.37
N GLU A 316 6.93 -18.92 -8.86
CA GLU A 316 8.09 -19.81 -8.76
C GLU A 316 7.74 -21.12 -8.02
N HIS A 317 7.08 -20.99 -6.86
CA HIS A 317 6.60 -22.13 -6.08
C HIS A 317 5.59 -22.97 -6.84
N LEU A 318 4.57 -22.34 -7.45
CA LEU A 318 3.58 -23.04 -8.27
C LEU A 318 4.23 -23.92 -9.36
N LEU A 319 5.28 -23.38 -10.01
CA LEU A 319 5.88 -24.00 -11.19
C LEU A 319 6.95 -25.05 -10.87
N THR A 320 7.56 -24.95 -9.69
CA THR A 320 8.73 -25.76 -9.33
C THR A 320 8.56 -26.55 -8.04
N GLY A 321 7.59 -26.19 -7.19
CA GLY A 321 7.42 -26.71 -5.83
C GLY A 321 8.41 -26.13 -4.82
N ALA A 322 9.27 -25.18 -5.22
CA ALA A 322 10.32 -24.60 -4.38
C ALA A 322 10.44 -23.09 -4.61
N ILE A 323 11.08 -22.40 -3.67
CA ILE A 323 11.44 -20.99 -3.77
C ILE A 323 12.92 -20.88 -3.38
N GLU A 324 13.74 -20.30 -4.24
CA GLU A 324 15.15 -20.10 -3.94
C GLU A 324 15.34 -19.12 -2.78
N GLY A 325 16.06 -19.57 -1.75
CA GLY A 325 16.35 -18.76 -0.56
C GLY A 325 15.27 -18.81 0.52
N ALA A 326 14.26 -19.66 0.37
CA ALA A 326 13.14 -19.78 1.30
C ALA A 326 12.88 -21.24 1.73
N GLY A 327 12.17 -21.41 2.84
CA GLY A 327 11.59 -22.70 3.24
C GLY A 327 10.28 -23.02 2.52
N ASP A 328 9.61 -24.09 2.95
CA ASP A 328 8.29 -24.49 2.45
C ASP A 328 7.20 -23.52 2.95
N PRO A 329 6.41 -22.86 2.07
CA PRO A 329 5.32 -21.99 2.50
C PRO A 329 4.17 -22.72 3.23
N ALA A 330 4.09 -24.05 3.15
CA ALA A 330 3.19 -24.84 3.99
C ALA A 330 3.64 -24.90 5.47
N GLN A 331 4.89 -24.51 5.75
CA GLN A 331 5.48 -24.49 7.08
C GLN A 331 5.98 -23.07 7.43
N PRO A 332 5.08 -22.11 7.72
CA PRO A 332 5.43 -20.73 8.08
C PRO A 332 6.60 -20.58 9.05
N ALA A 333 6.67 -21.41 10.11
CA ALA A 333 7.78 -21.41 11.08
C ALA A 333 9.17 -21.63 10.47
N LEU A 334 9.25 -22.39 9.37
CA LEU A 334 10.50 -22.69 8.68
C LEU A 334 10.74 -21.79 7.46
N TYR A 335 9.70 -21.10 6.99
CA TYR A 335 9.71 -20.37 5.73
C TYR A 335 10.79 -19.28 5.67
N PHE A 336 10.90 -18.50 6.75
CA PHE A 336 11.89 -17.44 6.89
C PHE A 336 13.19 -17.87 7.61
N LEU A 337 13.39 -19.15 7.92
CA LEU A 337 14.63 -19.60 8.60
C LEU A 337 15.95 -19.19 7.92
N PRO A 338 16.03 -19.07 6.59
CA PRO A 338 17.23 -18.53 5.95
C PRO A 338 17.54 -17.09 6.35
N ALA A 339 16.54 -16.30 6.73
CA ALA A 339 16.70 -14.99 7.36
C ALA A 339 16.92 -15.20 8.88
N ARG A 340 18.15 -15.01 9.36
CA ARG A 340 18.47 -15.13 10.79
C ARG A 340 18.58 -13.74 11.46
N PRO A 341 18.01 -13.56 12.66
CA PRO A 341 17.14 -14.48 13.40
C PRO A 341 15.74 -14.63 12.76
N ALA A 342 15.07 -15.75 13.03
CA ALA A 342 13.72 -16.00 12.52
C ALA A 342 12.77 -14.88 12.99
N PRO A 343 11.98 -14.28 12.08
CA PRO A 343 11.13 -13.16 12.42
C PRO A 343 9.98 -13.60 13.32
N LEU A 344 9.76 -12.85 14.40
CA LEU A 344 8.60 -13.03 15.27
C LEU A 344 7.70 -11.79 15.16
N PRO A 345 6.37 -11.92 15.15
CA PRO A 345 5.49 -10.76 15.03
C PRO A 345 5.67 -9.74 16.16
N ALA A 346 6.11 -10.19 17.34
CA ALA A 346 6.40 -9.34 18.49
C ALA A 346 7.63 -8.41 18.29
N THR A 347 8.55 -8.73 17.37
CA THR A 347 9.80 -7.98 17.16
C THR A 347 9.94 -7.44 15.74
N THR A 348 9.18 -7.97 14.78
CA THR A 348 9.23 -7.59 13.37
C THR A 348 7.81 -7.44 12.81
N ASP A 349 7.57 -6.40 12.01
CA ASP A 349 6.35 -6.34 11.19
C ASP A 349 6.41 -7.42 10.11
N VAL A 350 5.87 -8.61 10.39
CA VAL A 350 5.99 -9.77 9.47
C VAL A 350 5.40 -9.47 8.08
N PRO A 351 4.26 -8.76 7.95
CA PRO A 351 3.74 -8.35 6.65
C PRO A 351 4.69 -7.43 5.86
N SER A 352 5.66 -6.78 6.51
CA SER A 352 6.70 -5.99 5.85
C SER A 352 7.88 -6.85 5.35
N LEU A 353 7.89 -8.16 5.59
CA LEU A 353 8.94 -9.03 5.10
C LEU A 353 8.67 -9.44 3.66
N GLN A 354 9.65 -9.25 2.80
CA GLN A 354 9.61 -9.80 1.46
C GLN A 354 9.46 -11.33 1.53
N GLY A 355 8.46 -11.86 0.83
CA GLY A 355 8.04 -13.26 0.84
C GLY A 355 6.75 -13.49 1.63
N TYR A 356 6.27 -12.53 2.43
CA TYR A 356 5.06 -12.71 3.23
C TYR A 356 3.80 -12.91 2.37
N GLY A 357 3.66 -12.20 1.26
CA GLY A 357 2.55 -12.36 0.34
C GLY A 357 2.42 -13.80 -0.19
N VAL A 358 3.53 -14.52 -0.32
CA VAL A 358 3.54 -15.95 -0.68
C VAL A 358 2.88 -16.81 0.40
N LEU A 359 3.22 -16.59 1.68
CA LEU A 359 2.60 -17.31 2.80
C LEU A 359 1.09 -17.09 2.81
N LEU A 360 0.68 -15.83 2.65
CA LEU A 360 -0.74 -15.47 2.66
C LEU A 360 -1.49 -16.11 1.48
N LEU A 361 -0.92 -16.07 0.28
CA LEU A 361 -1.51 -16.71 -0.92
C LEU A 361 -1.54 -18.24 -0.81
N HIS A 362 -0.46 -18.87 -0.32
CA HIS A 362 -0.39 -20.32 -0.12
C HIS A 362 -1.38 -20.79 0.97
N ALA A 363 -1.60 -20.01 2.02
CA ALA A 363 -2.59 -20.34 3.05
C ALA A 363 -4.02 -20.47 2.49
N LEU A 364 -4.34 -19.77 1.38
CA LEU A 364 -5.63 -19.85 0.68
C LEU A 364 -5.78 -21.13 -0.16
N THR A 365 -4.67 -21.74 -0.62
CA THR A 365 -4.71 -22.98 -1.42
C THR A 365 -4.78 -24.25 -0.58
N ARG A 366 -4.54 -24.13 0.73
CA ARG A 366 -4.48 -25.24 1.67
C ARG A 366 -5.83 -25.96 1.81
N GLN A 367 -5.76 -27.28 1.89
CA GLN A 367 -6.90 -28.18 2.12
C GLN A 367 -6.95 -28.74 3.54
N ASP A 368 -5.85 -28.67 4.28
CA ASP A 368 -5.76 -29.18 5.65
C ASP A 368 -6.64 -28.38 6.62
N SER A 369 -7.01 -28.98 7.75
CA SER A 369 -7.73 -28.30 8.85
C SER A 369 -6.81 -27.76 9.95
N SER A 370 -5.51 -27.81 9.75
CA SER A 370 -4.49 -27.24 10.65
C SER A 370 -3.27 -26.76 9.87
N MET A 371 -2.46 -25.91 10.49
CA MET A 371 -1.17 -25.44 9.97
C MET A 371 -0.21 -25.22 11.13
N VAL A 372 1.08 -25.43 10.90
CA VAL A 372 2.11 -24.95 11.84
C VAL A 372 2.25 -23.45 11.64
N SER A 373 1.86 -22.67 12.63
CA SER A 373 1.93 -21.20 12.59
C SER A 373 3.37 -20.71 12.46
N LEU A 374 3.56 -19.42 12.21
CA LEU A 374 4.90 -18.81 12.21
C LEU A 374 5.64 -18.98 13.56
N THR A 375 4.91 -19.13 14.67
CA THR A 375 5.49 -19.38 16.00
C THR A 375 5.89 -20.84 16.23
N GLY A 376 5.62 -21.73 15.28
CA GLY A 376 5.93 -23.17 15.38
C GLY A 376 4.83 -24.01 16.03
N GLU A 377 3.68 -23.41 16.35
CA GLU A 377 2.58 -24.11 16.99
C GLU A 377 1.57 -24.63 15.97
N ALA A 378 1.05 -25.85 16.17
CA ALA A 378 -0.03 -26.35 15.34
C ALA A 378 -1.35 -25.64 15.72
N VAL A 379 -1.91 -24.86 14.79
CA VAL A 379 -3.16 -24.13 14.99
C VAL A 379 -4.28 -24.71 14.11
N PRO A 380 -5.52 -24.85 14.64
CA PRO A 380 -6.66 -25.28 13.85
C PRO A 380 -7.10 -24.14 12.92
N LEU A 381 -7.33 -24.46 11.65
CA LEU A 381 -7.74 -23.50 10.62
C LEU A 381 -8.79 -24.12 9.72
N LEU A 382 -9.73 -23.32 9.20
CA LEU A 382 -10.65 -23.78 8.17
C LEU A 382 -9.99 -23.66 6.78
N PRO A 383 -10.00 -24.73 5.96
CA PRO A 383 -9.41 -24.68 4.63
C PRO A 383 -10.24 -23.78 3.71
N VAL A 384 -9.58 -22.91 2.95
CA VAL A 384 -10.23 -22.14 1.86
C VAL A 384 -10.23 -22.96 0.58
N GLY A 385 -9.13 -23.67 0.30
CA GLY A 385 -9.03 -24.64 -0.77
C GLY A 385 -9.16 -24.05 -2.17
N TRP A 386 -8.78 -22.80 -2.36
CA TRP A 386 -8.79 -22.17 -3.68
C TRP A 386 -7.74 -22.81 -4.59
N ASP A 387 -8.12 -23.03 -5.84
CA ASP A 387 -7.15 -23.36 -6.88
C ASP A 387 -6.42 -22.11 -7.38
N TYR A 388 -5.37 -22.34 -8.17
CA TYR A 388 -4.59 -21.25 -8.72
C TYR A 388 -5.39 -20.39 -9.71
N ALA A 389 -6.33 -20.97 -10.47
CA ALA A 389 -7.17 -20.23 -11.41
C ALA A 389 -7.97 -19.13 -10.69
N ARG A 390 -8.51 -19.45 -9.52
CA ARG A 390 -9.28 -18.54 -8.66
C ARG A 390 -8.41 -17.44 -8.06
N LEU A 391 -7.21 -17.79 -7.59
CA LEU A 391 -6.24 -16.79 -7.10
C LEU A 391 -5.77 -15.85 -8.21
N ALA A 392 -5.41 -16.38 -9.37
CA ALA A 392 -4.87 -15.59 -10.47
C ALA A 392 -5.86 -14.53 -10.96
N GLY A 393 -7.11 -14.91 -11.22
CA GLY A 393 -8.13 -13.98 -11.74
C GLY A 393 -8.82 -13.12 -10.69
N GLY A 394 -8.97 -13.62 -9.46
CA GLY A 394 -9.75 -12.95 -8.41
C GLY A 394 -8.93 -12.18 -7.37
N VAL A 395 -7.64 -12.47 -7.26
CA VAL A 395 -6.75 -11.86 -6.27
C VAL A 395 -5.52 -11.23 -6.92
N ILE A 396 -4.72 -12.00 -7.67
CA ILE A 396 -3.44 -11.49 -8.22
C ILE A 396 -3.70 -10.40 -9.26
N ALA A 397 -4.63 -10.61 -10.19
CA ALA A 397 -4.99 -9.60 -11.19
C ALA A 397 -5.57 -8.32 -10.59
N ALA A 398 -6.11 -8.38 -9.36
CA ALA A 398 -6.67 -7.25 -8.64
C ALA A 398 -5.77 -6.77 -7.48
N ALA A 399 -4.60 -7.38 -7.32
CA ALA A 399 -3.67 -7.00 -6.28
C ALA A 399 -3.12 -5.61 -6.62
N GLY A 400 -3.00 -4.75 -5.62
CA GLY A 400 -2.38 -3.45 -5.83
C GLY A 400 -0.85 -3.52 -5.77
N THR A 401 -0.23 -2.55 -5.14
CA THR A 401 1.21 -2.29 -5.13
C THR A 401 1.94 -2.82 -3.90
N ASN A 402 1.20 -3.22 -2.85
CA ASN A 402 1.74 -3.60 -1.54
C ASN A 402 0.91 -4.71 -0.87
N VAL A 403 1.43 -5.28 0.22
CA VAL A 403 0.80 -6.41 0.95
C VAL A 403 -0.57 -6.04 1.54
N ASP A 404 -0.80 -4.78 1.93
CA ASP A 404 -2.10 -4.34 2.43
C ASP A 404 -3.17 -4.35 1.34
N GLU A 405 -2.83 -3.90 0.13
CA GLU A 405 -3.71 -3.96 -1.04
C GLU A 405 -3.96 -5.42 -1.47
N LEU A 406 -2.94 -6.29 -1.40
CA LEU A 406 -3.13 -7.74 -1.57
C LEU A 406 -4.14 -8.30 -0.56
N ARG A 407 -3.99 -7.96 0.73
CA ARG A 407 -4.92 -8.36 1.79
C ARG A 407 -6.33 -7.88 1.50
N GLN A 408 -6.52 -6.65 1.02
CA GLN A 408 -7.84 -6.12 0.66
C GLN A 408 -8.47 -6.87 -0.51
N ALA A 409 -7.70 -7.23 -1.54
CA ALA A 409 -8.16 -8.07 -2.65
C ALA A 409 -8.62 -9.44 -2.15
N ILE A 410 -7.84 -10.08 -1.27
CA ILE A 410 -8.20 -11.35 -0.61
C ILE A 410 -9.47 -11.20 0.22
N ALA A 411 -9.57 -10.16 1.06
CA ALA A 411 -10.73 -9.91 1.92
C ALA A 411 -12.01 -9.73 1.11
N THR A 412 -11.95 -8.95 0.03
CA THR A 412 -13.07 -8.70 -0.87
C THR A 412 -13.53 -10.00 -1.53
N ARG A 413 -12.58 -10.80 -2.01
CA ARG A 413 -12.89 -12.08 -2.67
C ARG A 413 -13.47 -13.10 -1.69
N LEU A 414 -12.88 -13.28 -0.51
CA LEU A 414 -13.41 -14.16 0.53
C LEU A 414 -14.81 -13.72 0.96
N SER A 415 -15.05 -12.43 1.14
CA SER A 415 -16.36 -11.90 1.54
C SER A 415 -17.45 -12.18 0.49
N THR A 416 -17.12 -12.03 -0.80
CA THR A 416 -18.03 -12.34 -1.91
C THR A 416 -18.45 -13.82 -1.93
N GLU A 417 -17.64 -14.68 -1.34
CA GLU A 417 -17.87 -16.13 -1.28
C GLU A 417 -18.43 -16.60 0.06
N GLY A 418 -18.71 -15.68 0.99
CA GLY A 418 -19.18 -16.01 2.33
C GLY A 418 -18.09 -16.60 3.24
N LEU A 419 -16.81 -16.37 2.93
CA LEU A 419 -15.63 -16.91 3.65
C LEU A 419 -14.80 -15.81 4.33
N GLY A 420 -15.33 -14.58 4.43
CA GLY A 420 -14.58 -13.39 4.85
C GLY A 420 -14.04 -13.45 6.28
N ASP A 421 -14.73 -14.14 7.18
CA ASP A 421 -14.35 -14.38 8.56
C ASP A 421 -13.07 -15.23 8.72
N ARG A 422 -12.69 -15.99 7.68
CA ARG A 422 -11.48 -16.83 7.68
C ARG A 422 -10.18 -16.04 7.55
N LEU A 423 -10.21 -14.80 7.05
CA LEU A 423 -8.98 -14.06 6.75
C LEU A 423 -8.14 -13.79 8.00
N ALA A 424 -8.77 -13.33 9.09
CA ALA A 424 -8.05 -13.04 10.33
C ALA A 424 -7.37 -14.29 10.90
N LEU A 425 -8.04 -15.44 10.79
CA LEU A 425 -7.53 -16.74 11.21
C LEU A 425 -6.27 -17.14 10.42
N LEU A 426 -6.34 -17.06 9.09
CA LEU A 426 -5.22 -17.40 8.21
C LEU A 426 -4.04 -16.42 8.37
N ALA A 427 -4.33 -15.11 8.41
CA ALA A 427 -3.33 -14.07 8.51
C ALA A 427 -2.56 -14.13 9.84
N ALA A 428 -3.25 -14.38 10.96
CA ALA A 428 -2.59 -14.56 12.25
C ALA A 428 -1.64 -15.77 12.24
N ALA A 429 -2.07 -16.89 11.64
CA ALA A 429 -1.26 -18.10 11.56
C ALA A 429 0.00 -17.92 10.69
N THR A 430 -0.03 -17.08 9.66
CA THR A 430 1.14 -16.72 8.84
C THR A 430 2.01 -15.61 9.45
N GLY A 431 1.60 -15.02 10.57
CA GLY A 431 2.40 -14.04 11.33
C GLY A 431 1.86 -12.62 11.38
N TRP A 432 0.70 -12.33 10.75
CA TRP A 432 0.02 -11.03 10.89
C TRP A 432 -0.78 -11.00 12.20
N ALA A 433 -0.08 -10.98 13.32
CA ALA A 433 -0.64 -11.06 14.65
C ALA A 433 -0.10 -9.97 15.56
N TYR A 434 -0.93 -9.52 16.51
CA TYR A 434 -0.60 -8.41 17.40
C TYR A 434 -0.35 -8.87 18.84
N SER A 435 0.04 -7.92 19.69
CA SER A 435 0.19 -8.11 21.13
C SER A 435 -0.70 -7.12 21.90
N ALA A 436 -1.11 -7.50 23.11
CA ALA A 436 -1.72 -6.60 24.08
C ALA A 436 -1.28 -6.93 25.50
N ALA A 437 -1.39 -5.94 26.37
CA ALA A 437 -1.21 -6.07 27.81
C ALA A 437 -2.53 -5.71 28.48
N ALA A 438 -3.15 -6.69 29.14
CA ALA A 438 -4.39 -6.49 29.88
C ALA A 438 -4.12 -6.43 31.38
N THR A 439 -4.89 -5.62 32.11
CA THR A 439 -5.02 -5.69 33.56
C THR A 439 -6.45 -6.08 33.88
N VAL A 440 -6.64 -7.25 34.49
CA VAL A 440 -7.95 -7.77 34.91
C VAL A 440 -8.19 -7.33 36.35
N THR A 441 -9.29 -6.62 36.56
CA THR A 441 -9.70 -6.17 37.90
C THR A 441 -11.16 -6.53 38.15
N ASP A 442 -11.55 -6.67 39.41
CA ASP A 442 -12.95 -6.76 39.80
C ASP A 442 -13.65 -5.39 39.69
N THR A 443 -14.92 -5.34 40.08
CA THR A 443 -15.70 -4.08 40.07
C THR A 443 -15.22 -3.02 41.05
N SER A 444 -14.33 -3.38 41.99
CA SER A 444 -13.72 -2.48 42.96
C SER A 444 -12.33 -2.00 42.51
N ALA A 445 -11.97 -2.24 41.24
CA ALA A 445 -10.64 -2.00 40.68
C ALA A 445 -9.51 -2.77 41.40
N VAL A 446 -9.83 -3.85 42.11
CA VAL A 446 -8.84 -4.74 42.73
C VAL A 446 -8.37 -5.73 41.67
N PRO A 447 -7.06 -5.92 41.47
CA PRO A 447 -6.54 -6.92 40.54
C PRO A 447 -7.05 -8.33 40.85
N VAL A 448 -7.29 -9.13 39.82
CA VAL A 448 -7.74 -10.52 39.95
C VAL A 448 -6.63 -11.48 39.50
N PRO A 449 -5.79 -11.98 40.42
CA PRO A 449 -4.75 -12.96 40.10
C PRO A 449 -5.36 -14.26 39.57
N GLY A 450 -4.68 -14.89 38.61
CA GLY A 450 -5.11 -16.16 38.04
C GLY A 450 -6.33 -16.08 37.11
N ALA A 451 -6.88 -14.89 36.87
CA ALA A 451 -7.85 -14.69 35.80
C ALA A 451 -7.26 -15.12 34.46
N THR A 452 -8.06 -15.75 33.61
CA THR A 452 -7.60 -16.19 32.28
C THR A 452 -8.26 -15.38 31.19
N VAL A 453 -7.49 -15.06 30.15
CA VAL A 453 -7.95 -14.28 29.00
C VAL A 453 -7.67 -15.07 27.73
N ARG A 454 -8.67 -15.20 26.84
CA ARG A 454 -8.52 -15.79 25.51
C ARG A 454 -8.96 -14.80 24.45
N ASN A 455 -8.14 -14.58 23.44
CA ASN A 455 -8.58 -13.87 22.25
C ASN A 455 -9.15 -14.85 21.24
N VAL A 456 -10.39 -14.62 20.82
CA VAL A 456 -11.18 -15.53 20.00
C VAL A 456 -11.86 -14.81 18.84
N ILE A 457 -12.10 -15.53 17.76
CA ILE A 457 -12.95 -15.14 16.64
C ILE A 457 -13.98 -16.23 16.39
N LEU A 458 -15.14 -15.84 15.85
CA LEU A 458 -16.15 -16.77 15.36
C LEU A 458 -15.98 -16.88 13.85
N VAL A 459 -15.79 -18.10 13.37
CA VAL A 459 -15.67 -18.42 11.95
C VAL A 459 -16.60 -19.60 11.66
N ASP A 460 -17.55 -19.43 10.73
CA ASP A 460 -18.61 -20.42 10.44
C ASP A 460 -19.35 -20.91 11.71
N GLY A 461 -19.59 -20.01 12.67
CA GLY A 461 -20.25 -20.32 13.95
C GLY A 461 -19.39 -21.11 14.95
N ARG A 462 -18.13 -21.41 14.63
CA ARG A 462 -17.17 -22.05 15.52
C ARG A 462 -16.19 -21.04 16.09
N GLU A 463 -15.89 -21.17 17.38
CA GLU A 463 -14.91 -20.32 18.06
C GLU A 463 -13.47 -20.84 17.82
N PHE A 464 -12.58 -19.93 17.45
CA PHE A 464 -11.14 -20.17 17.26
C PHE A 464 -10.36 -19.24 18.19
N ALA A 465 -9.44 -19.81 18.97
CA ALA A 465 -8.55 -19.05 19.83
C ALA A 465 -7.25 -18.69 19.08
N SER A 466 -6.70 -17.51 19.38
CA SER A 466 -5.44 -17.05 18.80
C SER A 466 -4.23 -17.82 19.34
N ALA A 467 -4.30 -18.30 20.58
CA ALA A 467 -3.29 -19.10 21.23
C ALA A 467 -3.87 -20.44 21.73
N PRO A 468 -3.09 -21.53 21.79
CA PRO A 468 -3.56 -22.83 22.28
C PRO A 468 -3.97 -22.79 23.76
N GLN A 469 -3.24 -22.01 24.56
CA GLN A 469 -3.48 -21.83 25.99
C GLN A 469 -4.00 -20.41 26.27
N PRO A 470 -4.88 -20.25 27.27
CA PRO A 470 -5.29 -18.93 27.71
C PRO A 470 -4.12 -18.17 28.36
N PHE A 471 -4.18 -16.85 28.30
CA PHE A 471 -3.24 -15.97 28.99
C PHE A 471 -3.65 -15.81 30.45
N THR A 472 -2.77 -16.14 31.39
CA THR A 472 -3.06 -16.06 32.83
C THR A 472 -2.55 -14.75 33.41
N ALA A 473 -3.41 -14.08 34.19
CA ALA A 473 -3.08 -12.86 34.92
C ALA A 473 -2.16 -13.15 36.11
N ASP A 474 -1.11 -12.33 36.27
CA ASP A 474 -0.17 -12.39 37.39
C ASP A 474 -0.78 -11.90 38.71
N GLU A 475 0.01 -11.84 39.78
CA GLU A 475 -0.42 -11.34 41.10
C GLU A 475 -0.94 -9.89 41.09
N ARG A 476 -0.62 -9.12 40.04
CA ARG A 476 -1.09 -7.75 39.83
C ARG A 476 -2.23 -7.70 38.82
N GLY A 477 -2.85 -8.84 38.50
CA GLY A 477 -3.92 -8.95 37.52
C GLY A 477 -3.46 -8.72 36.07
N ARG A 478 -2.15 -8.69 35.79
CA ARG A 478 -1.63 -8.37 34.45
C ARG A 478 -1.46 -9.61 33.60
N ALA A 479 -1.96 -9.59 32.38
CA ALA A 479 -1.79 -10.63 31.38
C ALA A 479 -1.13 -10.04 30.12
N GLN A 480 -0.03 -10.67 29.68
CA GLN A 480 0.59 -10.38 28.37
C GLN A 480 0.01 -11.35 27.34
N MET A 481 -0.53 -10.81 26.26
CA MET A 481 -1.29 -11.58 25.28
C MET A 481 -0.61 -11.51 23.92
N HIS A 482 -0.18 -12.66 23.42
CA HIS A 482 0.37 -12.84 22.08
C HIS A 482 0.25 -14.31 21.65
N PRO A 483 -0.20 -14.63 20.42
CA PRO A 483 -0.70 -13.69 19.41
C PRO A 483 -2.14 -13.23 19.66
N LEU A 484 -2.51 -12.08 19.09
CA LEU A 484 -3.89 -11.61 18.93
C LEU A 484 -4.26 -11.55 17.45
N PHE A 485 -5.54 -11.84 17.15
CA PHE A 485 -6.05 -11.73 15.78
C PHE A 485 -6.03 -10.28 15.28
N PRO A 486 -5.73 -10.08 13.98
CA PRO A 486 -5.94 -8.81 13.31
C PRO A 486 -7.44 -8.56 13.09
N GLY A 487 -7.86 -7.30 13.05
CA GLY A 487 -9.26 -6.93 12.87
C GLY A 487 -10.13 -7.13 14.11
N PRO A 488 -11.46 -7.26 13.92
CA PRO A 488 -12.41 -7.54 15.00
C PRO A 488 -12.20 -8.93 15.62
N SER A 489 -12.19 -9.00 16.95
CA SER A 489 -12.13 -10.23 17.73
C SER A 489 -12.79 -10.02 19.10
N THR A 490 -12.85 -11.06 19.93
CA THR A 490 -13.43 -11.00 21.28
C THR A 490 -12.39 -11.49 22.29
N LEU A 491 -12.28 -10.83 23.44
CA LEU A 491 -11.59 -11.34 24.61
C LEU A 491 -12.59 -12.06 25.51
N ARG A 492 -12.44 -13.36 25.70
CA ARG A 492 -13.13 -14.13 26.75
C ARG A 492 -12.31 -14.03 28.02
N VAL A 493 -12.90 -13.51 29.09
CA VAL A 493 -12.24 -13.36 30.38
C VAL A 493 -12.95 -14.26 31.37
N GLU A 494 -12.20 -15.20 31.95
CA GLU A 494 -12.68 -16.10 33.00
C GLU A 494 -12.01 -15.72 34.32
N MET A 495 -12.83 -15.51 35.34
CA MET A 495 -12.39 -15.17 36.69
C MET A 495 -13.09 -16.10 37.68
N PRO A 496 -12.64 -16.16 38.95
CA PRO A 496 -13.35 -16.90 39.98
C PRO A 496 -14.82 -16.45 40.09
N GLY A 497 -15.75 -17.30 39.65
CA GLY A 497 -17.19 -17.06 39.75
C GLY A 497 -17.82 -16.17 38.67
N ASP A 498 -17.07 -15.70 37.67
CA ASP A 498 -17.63 -14.89 36.58
C ASP A 498 -16.93 -15.14 35.24
N THR A 499 -17.66 -14.92 34.15
CA THR A 499 -17.13 -14.99 32.78
C THR A 499 -17.80 -13.93 31.93
N PHE A 500 -16.99 -13.11 31.27
CA PHE A 500 -17.48 -12.04 30.41
C PHE A 500 -16.67 -11.95 29.11
N ALA A 501 -17.20 -11.21 28.15
CA ALA A 501 -16.62 -11.04 26.84
C ALA A 501 -16.44 -9.54 26.54
N VAL A 502 -15.31 -9.18 25.94
CA VAL A 502 -14.99 -7.80 25.55
C VAL A 502 -14.65 -7.78 24.06
N ALA A 503 -15.35 -6.95 23.28
CA ALA A 503 -15.00 -6.75 21.89
C ALA A 503 -13.62 -6.07 21.78
N LEU A 504 -12.76 -6.61 20.94
CA LEU A 504 -11.44 -6.07 20.64
C LEU A 504 -11.33 -5.82 19.14
N ARG A 505 -10.66 -4.74 18.75
CA ARG A 505 -10.32 -4.49 17.35
C ARG A 505 -8.86 -4.09 17.25
N ARG A 506 -8.09 -4.84 16.46
CA ARG A 506 -6.73 -4.48 16.07
C ARG A 506 -6.74 -3.99 14.64
N ASP A 507 -6.19 -2.80 14.41
CA ASP A 507 -6.11 -2.26 13.06
C ASP A 507 -5.05 -3.00 12.24
N TRP A 508 -5.41 -3.38 11.03
CA TRP A 508 -4.54 -4.10 10.08
C TRP A 508 -3.35 -3.25 9.64
N GLU A 509 -3.55 -1.93 9.59
CA GLU A 509 -2.53 -0.96 9.15
C GLU A 509 -1.42 -0.79 10.18
N LEU A 510 -1.63 -1.21 11.43
CA LEU A 510 -0.58 -1.17 12.43
C LEU A 510 0.51 -2.20 12.09
N PRO A 511 1.79 -1.84 12.29
CA PRO A 511 2.88 -2.81 12.31
C PRO A 511 2.62 -3.89 13.36
N THR A 512 2.90 -5.16 13.07
CA THR A 512 2.66 -6.25 14.04
C THR A 512 3.55 -6.12 15.28
N ASN A 513 4.71 -5.48 15.14
CA ASN A 513 5.63 -5.15 16.22
C ASN A 513 5.33 -3.80 16.91
N ALA A 514 4.17 -3.20 16.65
CA ALA A 514 3.72 -2.03 17.39
C ALA A 514 3.61 -2.34 18.90
N PRO A 515 3.78 -1.34 19.78
CA PRO A 515 3.64 -1.55 21.22
C PRO A 515 2.32 -2.26 21.59
N PRO A 516 2.34 -3.15 22.60
CA PRO A 516 1.13 -3.84 23.02
C PRO A 516 0.01 -2.86 23.38
N GLN A 517 -1.21 -3.15 22.96
CA GLN A 517 -2.38 -2.38 23.39
C GLN A 517 -2.59 -2.55 24.89
N ALA A 518 -2.62 -1.45 25.64
CA ALA A 518 -2.98 -1.47 27.05
C ALA A 518 -4.50 -1.58 27.22
N LEU A 519 -4.97 -2.53 28.02
CA LEU A 519 -6.38 -2.81 28.28
C LEU A 519 -6.63 -2.93 29.79
N THR A 520 -7.75 -2.42 30.26
CA THR A 520 -8.28 -2.69 31.61
C THR A 520 -9.60 -3.43 31.46
N LEU A 521 -9.69 -4.64 32.05
CA LEU A 521 -10.82 -5.55 31.88
C LEU A 521 -11.58 -5.66 33.21
N VAL A 522 -12.86 -5.29 33.22
CA VAL A 522 -13.73 -5.26 34.41
C VAL A 522 -15.02 -6.05 34.12
N PRO A 523 -15.47 -6.95 35.00
CA PRO A 523 -16.73 -7.67 34.84
C PRO A 523 -17.93 -6.72 34.92
N TRP A 524 -18.71 -6.63 33.85
CA TRP A 524 -19.86 -5.73 33.78
C TRP A 524 -21.09 -6.24 34.56
N ARG A 525 -21.24 -7.55 34.77
CA ARG A 525 -22.46 -8.15 35.34
C ARG A 525 -22.76 -7.81 36.81
N GLN A 526 -21.86 -7.12 37.50
CA GLN A 526 -22.12 -6.59 38.85
C GLN A 526 -22.39 -5.07 38.89
N LEU A 527 -22.36 -4.39 37.73
CA LEU A 527 -22.77 -2.99 37.59
C LEU A 527 -24.30 -2.83 37.42
N ASP A 528 -25.10 -3.88 37.65
CA ASP A 528 -26.57 -3.82 37.66
C ASP A 528 -27.14 -2.79 38.67
N ARG A 529 -26.33 -2.29 39.60
CA ARG A 529 -26.68 -1.17 40.50
C ARG A 529 -26.48 0.23 39.88
N LEU A 530 -25.78 0.34 38.75
CA LEU A 530 -25.55 1.59 38.01
C LEU A 530 -26.41 1.68 36.74
N ASN A 531 -27.50 0.92 36.68
CA ASN A 531 -28.44 0.85 35.57
C ASN A 531 -29.18 2.18 35.34
N LYS A 532 -28.54 3.04 34.54
CA LYS A 532 -29.02 4.12 33.67
C LYS A 532 -28.06 5.29 33.77
N LEU A 533 -27.10 5.38 32.85
CA LEU A 533 -26.53 6.69 32.54
C LEU A 533 -27.60 7.47 31.78
N ARG A 534 -28.44 8.21 32.52
CA ARG A 534 -29.35 9.20 31.96
C ARG A 534 -28.55 10.47 31.73
N ILE A 535 -28.08 10.65 30.51
CA ILE A 535 -27.59 11.96 30.09
C ILE A 535 -28.80 12.75 29.63
N ALA A 536 -29.28 13.65 30.49
CA ALA A 536 -30.26 14.65 30.11
C ALA A 536 -29.50 15.88 29.60
N PHE A 537 -29.81 16.31 28.38
CA PHE A 537 -29.36 17.58 27.85
C PHE A 537 -30.57 18.43 27.47
N ASP A 538 -30.53 19.70 27.88
CA ASP A 538 -31.51 20.71 27.50
C ASP A 538 -30.97 21.45 26.26
N LEU A 539 -31.55 21.20 25.08
CA LEU A 539 -31.24 21.93 23.85
C LEU A 539 -32.17 23.14 23.75
N ALA A 540 -31.61 24.35 23.85
CA ALA A 540 -32.36 25.59 23.67
C ALA A 540 -32.13 26.15 22.27
N PHE A 541 -33.20 26.32 21.50
CA PHE A 541 -33.15 26.97 20.18
C PHE A 541 -33.55 28.43 20.34
N ALA A 542 -32.70 29.35 19.89
CA ALA A 542 -33.04 30.75 19.72
C ALA A 542 -33.17 31.02 18.21
N PRO A 543 -34.34 31.42 17.70
CA PRO A 543 -34.41 31.95 16.35
C PRO A 543 -33.60 33.24 16.30
N GLY A 544 -32.78 33.40 15.26
CA GLY A 544 -32.09 34.66 15.02
C GLY A 544 -33.10 35.77 14.73
N GLY A 545 -33.18 36.76 15.62
CA GLY A 545 -33.88 38.02 15.38
C GLY A 545 -35.15 38.23 16.22
N SER A 546 -35.09 39.27 17.06
CA SER A 546 -36.15 39.88 17.88
C SER A 546 -36.45 39.23 19.23
N ASP A 547 -36.33 40.06 20.28
CA ASP A 547 -36.25 39.73 21.70
C ASP A 547 -37.52 39.16 22.38
N THR A 548 -38.51 38.67 21.63
CA THR A 548 -39.80 38.28 22.25
C THR A 548 -40.53 37.13 21.55
N LEU A 549 -39.97 35.92 21.50
CA LEU A 549 -40.72 34.68 21.21
C LEU A 549 -40.16 33.45 21.97
N PRO A 550 -40.98 32.39 22.19
CA PRO A 550 -40.76 31.41 23.25
C PRO A 550 -39.53 30.53 22.99
N ARG A 551 -38.71 30.37 24.03
CA ARG A 551 -37.63 29.38 24.07
C ARG A 551 -38.23 27.98 24.05
N ALA A 552 -38.20 27.32 22.90
CA ALA A 552 -38.39 25.87 22.87
C ALA A 552 -37.15 25.21 23.48
N THR A 553 -37.32 24.56 24.64
CA THR A 553 -36.28 23.75 25.26
C THR A 553 -36.60 22.30 24.98
N LEU A 554 -35.85 21.67 24.08
CA LEU A 554 -35.98 20.23 23.85
C LEU A 554 -35.18 19.52 24.93
N ARG A 555 -35.88 18.81 25.82
CA ARG A 555 -35.26 17.96 26.82
C ARG A 555 -35.19 16.54 26.28
N ALA A 556 -34.04 16.15 25.75
CA ALA A 556 -33.80 14.78 25.34
C ALA A 556 -33.16 14.00 26.49
N THR A 557 -33.67 12.80 26.76
CA THR A 557 -33.08 11.87 27.73
C THR A 557 -32.52 10.70 26.95
N LEU A 558 -31.19 10.64 26.79
CA LEU A 558 -30.57 9.45 26.23
C LEU A 558 -30.59 8.37 27.32
N THR A 559 -31.36 7.31 27.10
CA THR A 559 -31.34 6.12 27.96
C THR A 559 -30.55 5.06 27.22
N MET A 560 -29.32 4.83 27.65
CA MET A 560 -28.43 3.88 27.01
C MET A 560 -28.56 2.51 27.67
N TYR A 561 -28.62 1.47 26.85
CA TYR A 561 -28.61 0.08 27.29
C TYR A 561 -27.22 -0.51 27.06
N ALA A 562 -26.76 -1.32 28.01
CA ALA A 562 -25.34 -1.68 28.15
C ALA A 562 -24.74 -2.55 27.03
N GLY A 563 -25.55 -3.03 26.08
CA GLY A 563 -25.08 -3.83 24.93
C GLY A 563 -24.33 -3.03 23.86
N ASP A 564 -24.41 -1.69 23.90
CA ASP A 564 -24.01 -0.81 22.79
C ASP A 564 -22.68 -0.05 23.03
N LEU A 565 -21.92 -0.40 24.08
CA LEU A 565 -20.75 0.36 24.54
C LEU A 565 -19.43 -0.33 24.26
N VAL A 566 -18.55 0.36 23.52
CA VAL A 566 -17.14 -0.01 23.35
C VAL A 566 -16.28 0.98 24.14
N PHE A 567 -15.50 0.47 25.10
CA PHE A 567 -14.54 1.26 25.87
C PHE A 567 -13.17 1.19 25.20
N ALA A 568 -12.62 2.35 24.86
CA ALA A 568 -11.25 2.48 24.37
C ALA A 568 -10.50 3.46 25.29
N GLY A 569 -9.86 2.92 26.33
CA GLY A 569 -9.29 3.74 27.41
C GLY A 569 -10.35 4.24 28.39
N ASP A 570 -10.25 5.50 28.80
CA ASP A 570 -11.19 6.21 29.68
C ASP A 570 -12.36 6.87 28.93
N ARG A 571 -12.47 6.63 27.62
CA ARG A 571 -13.44 7.25 26.71
C ARG A 571 -14.49 6.27 26.18
N ILE A 572 -15.72 6.75 26.10
CA ILE A 572 -16.85 6.10 25.42
C ILE A 572 -17.00 6.70 24.02
N THR A 573 -17.34 5.90 23.00
CA THR A 573 -17.73 6.39 21.66
C THR A 573 -19.03 5.73 21.22
N LEU A 574 -20.00 6.53 20.75
CA LEU A 574 -21.31 6.05 20.28
C LEU A 574 -21.45 6.27 18.77
N PRO A 575 -21.62 5.20 17.97
CA PRO A 575 -22.07 5.33 16.58
C PRO A 575 -23.59 5.14 16.46
N GLY A 576 -24.29 6.02 15.73
CA GLY A 576 -25.72 5.85 15.44
C GLY A 576 -26.39 7.05 14.75
N ARG A 577 -27.50 6.79 14.07
CA ARG A 577 -28.46 7.80 13.53
C ARG A 577 -29.54 8.06 14.58
N TYR A 578 -29.87 9.32 14.83
CA TYR A 578 -30.82 9.70 15.87
C TYR A 578 -31.91 10.63 15.32
N ALA A 579 -33.16 10.19 15.44
CA ALA A 579 -34.34 10.97 15.08
C ALA A 579 -35.03 11.49 16.36
N PHE A 580 -35.36 12.78 16.39
CA PHE A 580 -35.99 13.42 17.55
C PHE A 580 -37.44 13.80 17.21
N PRO A 581 -38.45 13.33 17.99
CA PRO A 581 -39.84 13.70 17.75
C PRO A 581 -40.14 15.13 18.18
N CYS A 582 -40.99 15.82 17.41
CA CYS A 582 -41.42 17.19 17.65
C CYS A 582 -42.52 17.29 18.73
N ASP A 583 -42.65 18.49 19.30
CA ASP A 583 -43.72 18.89 20.24
C ASP A 583 -45.11 18.57 19.65
N PRO A 584 -46.11 18.10 20.43
CA PRO A 584 -47.37 17.56 19.90
C PRO A 584 -48.31 18.55 19.19
N GLY A 585 -47.88 19.77 18.87
CA GLY A 585 -48.77 20.84 18.41
C GLY A 585 -48.24 21.82 17.37
N GLY A 586 -47.06 21.62 16.75
CA GLY A 586 -46.49 22.60 15.84
C GLY A 586 -45.87 22.01 14.57
N THR A 587 -46.43 22.35 13.41
CA THR A 587 -45.82 22.12 12.10
C THR A 587 -44.69 23.14 11.86
N LYS A 588 -43.43 22.78 12.15
CA LYS A 588 -42.24 23.35 11.49
C LYS A 588 -40.96 22.59 11.87
N ASP A 589 -40.29 22.08 10.83
CA ASP A 589 -38.91 21.59 10.73
C ASP A 589 -38.41 20.51 11.71
N CYS A 590 -38.51 19.25 11.26
CA CYS A 590 -37.82 18.10 11.83
C CYS A 590 -36.30 18.18 11.54
N TRP A 591 -35.48 17.91 12.55
CA TRP A 591 -34.03 17.83 12.43
C TRP A 591 -33.60 16.37 12.55
N GLU A 592 -32.84 15.89 11.57
CA GLU A 592 -32.28 14.54 11.58
C GLU A 592 -30.75 14.62 11.71
N ILE A 593 -30.21 13.90 12.71
CA ILE A 593 -28.77 13.85 12.97
C ILE A 593 -28.25 12.51 12.42
N ASP A 594 -27.41 12.60 11.38
CA ASP A 594 -26.81 11.46 10.70
C ASP A 594 -25.81 10.71 11.58
N SER A 595 -25.06 11.44 12.40
CA SER A 595 -24.18 10.84 13.39
C SER A 595 -23.98 11.77 14.59
N LEU A 596 -23.89 11.19 15.78
CA LEU A 596 -23.55 11.88 17.04
C LEU A 596 -22.46 11.11 17.74
N ARG A 597 -21.28 11.71 17.91
CA ARG A 597 -20.15 11.18 18.67
C ARG A 597 -20.03 11.96 19.97
N ILE A 598 -20.06 11.25 21.09
CA ILE A 598 -19.81 11.80 22.42
C ILE A 598 -18.56 11.09 22.96
N ALA A 599 -17.50 11.83 23.30
CA ALA A 599 -16.42 11.33 24.14
C ALA A 599 -16.69 11.76 25.58
N TYR A 600 -16.85 10.80 26.47
CA TYR A 600 -17.12 11.02 27.90
C TYR A 600 -15.99 10.40 28.72
N SER A 601 -15.43 11.18 29.64
CA SER A 601 -14.41 10.73 30.57
C SER A 601 -15.04 10.15 31.82
N LEU A 602 -14.76 8.87 32.08
CA LEU A 602 -15.19 8.21 33.31
C LEU A 602 -14.44 8.73 34.56
N LEU A 603 -13.26 9.33 34.37
CA LEU A 603 -12.42 9.87 35.44
C LEU A 603 -12.92 11.21 35.95
N THR A 604 -13.33 12.11 35.06
CA THR A 604 -13.75 13.47 35.42
C THR A 604 -15.26 13.63 35.47
N GLY A 605 -16.01 12.72 34.84
CA GLY A 605 -17.44 12.87 34.64
C GLY A 605 -17.81 13.93 33.58
N GLU A 606 -16.84 14.34 32.75
CA GLU A 606 -17.01 15.40 31.77
C GLU A 606 -17.18 14.84 30.34
N VAL A 607 -17.92 15.59 29.51
CA VAL A 607 -17.95 15.37 28.05
C VAL A 607 -16.75 16.10 27.46
N GLU A 608 -15.78 15.34 26.98
CA GLU A 608 -14.54 15.88 26.40
C GLU A 608 -14.70 16.24 24.91
N GLU A 609 -15.63 15.60 24.21
CA GLU A 609 -15.87 15.85 22.79
C GLU A 609 -17.33 15.58 22.41
N LEU A 610 -17.92 16.49 21.62
CA LEU A 610 -19.21 16.29 20.99
C LEU A 610 -19.11 16.64 19.50
N ARG A 611 -19.25 15.65 18.61
CA ARG A 611 -19.36 15.87 17.16
C ARG A 611 -20.71 15.39 16.68
N PHE A 612 -21.33 16.14 15.78
CA PHE A 612 -22.51 15.66 15.08
C PHE A 612 -22.48 16.04 13.60
N ARG A 613 -23.19 15.26 12.79
CA ARG A 613 -23.44 15.54 11.38
C ARG A 613 -24.93 15.70 11.18
N LEU A 614 -25.37 16.82 10.61
CA LEU A 614 -26.76 17.02 10.20
C LEU A 614 -27.01 16.30 8.88
N ALA A 615 -28.23 15.78 8.68
CA ALA A 615 -28.66 15.28 7.38
C ALA A 615 -28.61 16.38 6.30
N GLU A 616 -28.32 16.00 5.05
CA GLU A 616 -28.18 16.93 3.91
C GLU A 616 -29.39 17.87 3.75
N GLY A 617 -29.12 19.16 3.48
CA GLY A 617 -30.14 20.16 3.14
C GLY A 617 -30.70 21.00 4.29
N ARG A 618 -30.11 20.98 5.49
CA ARG A 618 -30.58 21.75 6.67
C ARG A 618 -29.50 22.72 7.18
N HIS A 619 -29.87 23.96 7.52
CA HIS A 619 -28.95 24.97 8.07
C HIS A 619 -28.62 24.71 9.55
N PRO A 620 -27.39 24.85 10.06
CA PRO A 620 -27.08 24.61 11.47
C PRO A 620 -27.75 25.63 12.41
N PRO A 621 -28.11 25.25 13.65
CA PRO A 621 -28.65 26.19 14.65
C PRO A 621 -27.62 27.26 15.04
N THR A 622 -28.08 28.49 15.27
CA THR A 622 -27.21 29.66 15.53
C THR A 622 -26.55 29.66 16.90
N ALA A 623 -27.08 28.88 17.86
CA ALA A 623 -26.47 28.64 19.16
C ALA A 623 -26.91 27.29 19.73
N LEU A 624 -25.96 26.52 20.27
CA LEU A 624 -26.20 25.28 21.00
C LEU A 624 -25.84 25.49 22.46
N ARG A 625 -26.78 25.27 23.38
CA ARG A 625 -26.50 25.21 24.82
C ARG A 625 -26.66 23.78 25.28
N LEU A 626 -25.68 23.27 26.02
CA LEU A 626 -25.71 21.96 26.65
C LEU A 626 -25.65 22.15 28.16
N ARG A 627 -26.53 21.44 28.87
CA ARG A 627 -26.55 21.42 30.32
C ARG A 627 -26.74 19.99 30.79
N ALA A 628 -25.67 19.38 31.31
CA ALA A 628 -25.76 18.08 31.94
C ALA A 628 -26.34 18.24 33.36
N ARG A 629 -27.35 17.47 33.71
CA ARG A 629 -27.80 17.33 35.09
C ARG A 629 -27.42 15.94 35.61
N PRO A 630 -26.71 15.82 36.75
CA PRO A 630 -26.55 14.53 37.40
C PRO A 630 -27.93 13.95 37.74
N GLY A 631 -28.19 12.70 37.34
CA GLY A 631 -29.36 11.97 37.82
C GLY A 631 -29.27 11.74 39.33
N ALA A 632 -30.40 11.63 40.02
CA ALA A 632 -30.52 11.55 41.48
C ALA A 632 -29.79 10.37 42.19
N HIS A 633 -29.04 9.55 41.45
CA HIS A 633 -28.21 8.46 42.00
C HIS A 633 -26.70 8.64 41.74
N ALA A 634 -26.27 9.74 41.10
CA ALA A 634 -24.88 10.14 41.00
C ALA A 634 -24.64 11.36 41.91
N SER A 635 -24.78 11.16 43.22
CA SER A 635 -24.38 12.15 44.22
C SER A 635 -22.96 11.90 44.68
N MET A 636 -21.99 12.11 43.80
CA MET A 636 -20.63 12.50 44.17
C MET A 636 -20.15 13.47 43.10
N LEU A 637 -19.81 14.70 43.51
CA LEU A 637 -19.36 15.84 42.71
C LEU A 637 -20.48 16.68 42.08
N GLY A 638 -20.86 17.74 42.80
CA GLY A 638 -21.72 18.79 42.27
C GLY A 638 -20.93 19.73 41.37
N CYS A 639 -21.42 19.97 40.15
CA CYS A 639 -20.98 21.03 39.27
C CYS A 639 -22.18 21.56 38.44
N ASN A 640 -22.37 22.88 38.44
CA ASN A 640 -23.18 23.59 37.44
C ASN A 640 -22.20 24.32 36.53
N GLN A 641 -22.12 23.96 35.25
CA GLN A 641 -21.41 24.78 34.25
C GLN A 641 -22.25 24.93 32.98
N VAL A 642 -22.08 26.07 32.30
CA VAL A 642 -22.82 26.50 31.11
C VAL A 642 -21.81 26.77 30.00
N PHE A 643 -21.98 26.13 28.84
CA PHE A 643 -21.17 26.38 27.65
C PHE A 643 -21.82 27.42 26.73
N PHE A 644 -20.98 28.19 26.01
CA PHE A 644 -21.40 29.08 24.93
C PHE A 644 -20.63 28.71 23.65
N ALA A 645 -21.33 28.56 22.54
CA ALA A 645 -20.73 28.46 21.20
C ALA A 645 -21.44 29.46 20.27
N LYS A 646 -20.67 30.26 19.54
CA LYS A 646 -21.15 31.19 18.49
C LYS A 646 -20.63 30.68 17.15
N LEU A 647 -21.54 30.39 16.21
CA LEU A 647 -21.20 30.09 14.82
C LEU A 647 -21.05 31.40 14.04
N VAL A 648 -19.92 31.61 13.37
CA VAL A 648 -19.71 32.75 12.46
C VAL A 648 -19.90 32.25 11.04
N GLN A 649 -20.88 32.83 10.33
CA GLN A 649 -21.12 32.57 8.92
C GLN A 649 -20.27 33.56 8.11
N ALA A 650 -19.26 33.07 7.36
CA ALA A 650 -18.42 33.89 6.50
C ALA A 650 -18.73 33.55 5.04
N ASP A 651 -19.30 34.50 4.29
CA ASP A 651 -19.85 34.24 2.95
C ASP A 651 -18.78 34.02 1.85
N ALA A 652 -17.48 34.16 2.15
CA ALA A 652 -16.42 33.66 1.29
C ALA A 652 -15.09 33.62 2.05
N VAL A 653 -14.52 32.43 2.23
CA VAL A 653 -13.11 32.25 2.63
C VAL A 653 -12.43 31.45 1.52
N ARG A 654 -11.36 32.00 0.91
CA ARG A 654 -10.59 31.28 -0.11
C ARG A 654 -9.59 30.35 0.58
N VAL A 655 -9.32 29.20 -0.04
CA VAL A 655 -8.34 28.23 0.47
C VAL A 655 -6.97 28.92 0.56
N GLY A 656 -6.47 29.10 1.78
CA GLY A 656 -5.18 29.74 2.07
C GLY A 656 -5.22 31.05 2.85
N GLU A 657 -6.39 31.61 3.17
CA GLU A 657 -6.48 32.80 4.03
C GLU A 657 -6.49 32.47 5.54
N VAL A 658 -5.80 33.30 6.33
CA VAL A 658 -5.81 33.29 7.80
C VAL A 658 -6.75 34.40 8.28
N LEU A 659 -7.74 34.05 9.10
CA LEU A 659 -8.68 34.98 9.72
C LEU A 659 -8.20 35.31 11.15
N ASP A 660 -7.85 36.57 11.40
CA ASP A 660 -7.63 37.09 12.75
C ASP A 660 -8.97 37.51 13.36
N LEU A 661 -9.44 36.77 14.37
CA LEU A 661 -10.60 37.15 15.17
C LEU A 661 -10.14 37.65 16.55
N SER A 662 -10.48 38.90 16.87
CA SER A 662 -10.23 39.48 18.19
C SER A 662 -11.26 38.95 19.19
N LEU A 663 -10.78 38.56 20.38
CA LEU A 663 -11.63 38.06 21.48
C LEU A 663 -12.68 39.10 21.92
N ALA A 664 -12.42 40.39 21.70
CA ALA A 664 -13.35 41.48 22.02
C ALA A 664 -14.58 41.50 21.09
N ASP A 665 -14.42 41.07 19.83
CA ASP A 665 -15.49 41.03 18.83
C ASP A 665 -16.41 39.81 19.04
N ALA A 666 -15.89 38.74 19.65
CA ALA A 666 -16.65 37.53 19.97
C ALA A 666 -17.66 37.75 21.12
N LEU A 667 -17.36 38.66 22.06
CA LEU A 667 -18.12 38.84 23.30
C LEU A 667 -19.05 40.07 23.32
N GLY A 668 -19.10 40.86 22.24
CA GLY A 668 -20.09 41.92 22.07
C GLY A 668 -20.05 43.03 23.13
N GLY A 669 -18.88 43.35 23.68
CA GLY A 669 -18.66 44.50 24.58
C GLY A 669 -19.32 44.44 25.96
N ALA A 670 -19.97 43.35 26.35
CA ALA A 670 -20.75 43.28 27.60
C ALA A 670 -19.99 42.73 28.83
N TYR A 671 -18.72 42.31 28.68
CA TYR A 671 -17.93 41.70 29.76
C TYR A 671 -16.51 42.24 29.80
N THR A 672 -15.99 42.49 30.99
CA THR A 672 -14.58 42.92 31.18
C THR A 672 -13.70 41.72 31.48
N ALA A 673 -12.39 41.81 31.20
CA ALA A 673 -11.44 40.72 31.49
C ALA A 673 -11.40 40.31 32.99
N ALA A 674 -11.89 41.17 33.89
CA ALA A 674 -12.01 40.88 35.32
C ALA A 674 -13.12 39.85 35.63
N ASP A 675 -14.14 39.72 34.78
CA ASP A 675 -15.25 38.77 34.96
C ASP A 675 -14.87 37.31 34.64
N LEU A 676 -13.67 37.07 34.10
CA LEU A 676 -13.17 35.77 33.65
C LEU A 676 -12.18 35.09 34.61
N VAL A 677 -11.89 35.67 35.78
CA VAL A 677 -10.89 35.13 36.72
C VAL A 677 -11.43 33.94 37.56
N GLY A 678 -12.69 33.53 37.35
CA GLY A 678 -13.30 32.38 38.04
C GLY A 678 -13.47 31.14 37.16
N GLY A 679 -12.38 30.48 36.75
CA GLY A 679 -12.40 29.06 36.38
C GLY A 679 -13.05 28.65 35.05
N ALA A 680 -12.92 29.46 33.99
CA ALA A 680 -13.22 29.00 32.63
C ALA A 680 -11.93 28.53 31.93
N ASN A 681 -11.67 27.22 31.92
CA ASN A 681 -10.61 26.63 31.11
C ASN A 681 -11.22 26.24 29.76
N MET A 682 -10.96 27.08 28.74
CA MET A 682 -11.19 26.83 27.30
C MET A 682 -12.46 27.45 26.70
N VAL A 683 -12.24 28.35 25.73
CA VAL A 683 -13.23 28.84 24.76
C VAL A 683 -12.80 28.28 23.41
N GLN A 684 -13.67 27.52 22.73
CA GLN A 684 -13.41 27.02 21.38
C GLN A 684 -14.34 27.71 20.38
N VAL A 685 -13.74 28.24 19.31
CA VAL A 685 -14.44 28.91 18.21
C VAL A 685 -14.36 28.00 16.98
N TYR A 686 -15.50 27.75 16.33
CA TYR A 686 -15.56 26.95 15.11
C TYR A 686 -16.04 27.80 13.94
N ALA A 687 -15.31 27.75 12.83
CA ALA A 687 -15.72 28.30 11.54
C ALA A 687 -16.15 27.16 10.61
N TYR A 688 -17.24 27.35 9.86
CA TYR A 688 -17.75 26.37 8.90
C TYR A 688 -17.81 26.98 7.50
N ARG A 689 -17.55 26.17 6.47
CA ARG A 689 -17.73 26.55 5.05
C ARG A 689 -18.91 25.74 4.51
N GLY A 690 -19.96 26.46 4.07
CA GLY A 690 -21.16 25.87 3.48
C GLY A 690 -20.88 25.13 2.18
#